data_AF-A0A8T6K2I1-F1
#
_entry.id   AF-A0A8T6K2I1-F1
#
_cell.length_a   1.000
_cell.length_b   1.000
_cell.length_c   1.000
_cell.angle_alpha   90.00
_cell.angle_beta   90.00
_cell.angle_gamma   90.00
#
_symmetry.space_group_name_H-M   'P 1'
#
loop_
_entity.id
_entity.type
_entity.pdbx_description
1 polymer ?
#
loop_
_entity_poly.entity_id
_entity_poly.type
_entity_poly.pdbx_seq_one_letter_code
_entity_poly.pdbx_strand_id
1 'polypeptide(L)'
;MSAATPRYDVIIVGAGPVGSYCALAHARRGARVALLEANPRAATRLAGEWLHPLAVRMLRDAGIRLDPPLRSTEGQGFVVFPEDGSEPIVLPYPGGALGIACDHEILVARLHEAVRKEPGIDFLVNARVRQVEDDGVVFTRGGSTECLAADRIVGADGRSSAVRRSLGLPMRRKACSRMVGVTLEGVSLEPAGYGNVILGGPGPILGYPLGEHCARIVVDVPLEQWTSRDRTGLLAESYASVLPEALRPAFLSALRSGKFHAAANELRPRISYGTSRRVLIGDAAGHYHPMTAVGMTLGFGDAAALAEGGSFRSFATGRFRATRAPELLAMGLYEVFADHRLEAAALRRAIYRNWRAHGVVRDRTMRLLACEETSMTHLVLATLATVIRAIAGVVRSSFRQLAWRRASYIVVPIVTRARWFMRGIRKLKEARNGGGGQDRQARRALSRALLASMSPDDGGAGAARTGESASPDAEPALRRAAGRLLDLQGEDGAWEGEMVWCPMLTAQYVLLQHVLGERIDSGRRRRILRSFERTRLADGAWGLHEHSPPHLFVTVLVYVASRLLGVEQDDPLVTPARRFLAEEDVLAVPSWGKFWLALLNLYDWRGVNAVLPELWTLPRGLPLHPSNWYCHTRLIYMAMASIYARRFQAPVTPVIESLREELFGNGFARLDFSSARNRLRDADLFARPSVWLRVGYALARLYDRFHSKRLRRRCLEKLVRQIQWELRTTSHSSISPVSGFLNILALWLRDPDDADCRAALDKLDGWFWEDEERGARVTGARSSTWDTAFSVQALAAAPGSGEISDAVRKGAGFLRAQQIRTSFDGYREAFRADPKGGWCFPGGWHGWPVSDCTAEAVLGILAAGGEDGDEAALGEAVRFMLRSQNRDGGFGSYEARRSRIGLEWLNPAEMFGESMTENSYVECTASCLEALAACGRRFPQFPDPRVARAISRGAVWLRKTQGRDGSWRGVWGVQFIYGTFFGIRGLVAAGAGPGDPALRLACRWLLDRQRDDGGWGEHHSGCLTGRYVPHEESQVIQTAWALLALLEAEESNWTAIARGARFLLDAQEADGGWPKQDMAGVFFRTALLDYVLYRQYFPLRALGLYEQRRRKRLELTAASKEKEPDAVRIRPRAA
;
A
#
# COMPACT_ATOMS: atom_id res chain seq x y z
N MET A 1 -37.89 -54.92 11.58
CA MET A 1 -36.53 -55.43 11.86
C MET A 1 -35.55 -54.53 11.13
N SER A 2 -34.74 -53.79 11.90
CA SER A 2 -33.66 -52.93 11.41
C SER A 2 -32.65 -53.78 10.64
N ALA A 3 -32.40 -53.49 9.36
CA ALA A 3 -31.28 -54.10 8.66
C ALA A 3 -30.00 -53.56 9.31
N ALA A 4 -29.26 -54.43 10.01
CA ALA A 4 -28.03 -54.08 10.68
C ALA A 4 -27.07 -53.40 9.69
N THR A 5 -26.67 -52.16 9.97
CA THR A 5 -25.71 -51.41 9.14
C THR A 5 -24.41 -52.21 9.03
N PRO A 6 -23.95 -52.57 7.82
CA PRO A 6 -22.74 -53.37 7.66
C PRO A 6 -21.54 -52.66 8.30
N ARG A 7 -20.81 -53.38 9.16
CA ARG A 7 -19.67 -52.86 9.93
C ARG A 7 -18.34 -53.38 9.37
N TYR A 8 -17.38 -52.47 9.25
CA TYR A 8 -16.03 -52.71 8.74
C TYR A 8 -14.98 -52.31 9.79
N ASP A 9 -13.78 -52.86 9.68
CA ASP A 9 -12.65 -52.39 10.51
C ASP A 9 -12.21 -51.01 10.03
N VAL A 10 -12.16 -50.82 8.71
CA VAL A 10 -11.74 -49.56 8.09
C VAL A 10 -12.60 -49.20 6.88
N ILE A 11 -13.17 -48.00 6.85
CA ILE A 11 -13.73 -47.37 5.65
C ILE A 11 -12.70 -46.42 5.06
N ILE A 12 -12.40 -46.54 3.77
CA ILE A 12 -11.50 -45.66 3.03
C ILE A 12 -12.31 -44.89 1.98
N VAL A 13 -12.30 -43.56 2.09
CA VAL A 13 -13.01 -42.66 1.19
C VAL A 13 -12.04 -42.13 0.14
N GLY A 14 -12.24 -42.55 -1.12
CA GLY A 14 -11.42 -42.23 -2.29
C GLY A 14 -10.51 -43.38 -2.70
N ALA A 15 -10.67 -43.88 -3.93
CA ALA A 15 -9.86 -44.94 -4.52
C ALA A 15 -8.83 -44.40 -5.53
N GLY A 16 -8.26 -43.22 -5.26
CA GLY A 16 -7.03 -42.79 -5.94
C GLY A 16 -5.85 -43.70 -5.58
N PRO A 17 -4.62 -43.41 -6.06
CA PRO A 17 -3.49 -44.29 -5.81
C PRO A 17 -3.25 -44.58 -4.32
N VAL A 18 -3.24 -43.52 -3.50
CA VAL A 18 -2.98 -43.59 -2.06
C VAL A 18 -4.07 -44.37 -1.32
N GLY A 19 -5.35 -44.14 -1.65
CA GLY A 19 -6.46 -44.83 -1.01
C GLY A 19 -6.52 -46.32 -1.37
N SER A 20 -6.26 -46.65 -2.65
CA SER A 20 -6.18 -48.04 -3.10
C SER A 20 -5.03 -48.81 -2.45
N TYR A 21 -3.85 -48.20 -2.35
CA TYR A 21 -2.72 -48.77 -1.63
C TYR A 21 -3.02 -48.94 -0.13
N CYS A 22 -3.67 -47.95 0.49
CA CYS A 22 -4.11 -48.04 1.89
C CYS A 22 -5.07 -49.21 2.13
N ALA A 23 -6.01 -49.44 1.20
CA ALA A 23 -6.95 -50.56 1.29
C ALA A 23 -6.23 -51.91 1.27
N LEU A 24 -5.30 -52.09 0.32
CA LEU A 24 -4.47 -53.29 0.22
C LEU A 24 -3.60 -53.50 1.48
N ALA A 25 -2.98 -52.43 1.99
CA ALA A 25 -2.11 -52.50 3.15
C ALA A 25 -2.84 -52.92 4.44
N HIS A 26 -4.10 -52.51 4.60
CA HIS A 26 -4.97 -52.90 5.70
C HIS A 26 -5.55 -54.30 5.51
N ALA A 27 -6.09 -54.62 4.32
CA ALA A 27 -6.72 -55.90 4.05
C ALA A 27 -5.77 -57.09 4.21
N ARG A 28 -4.54 -56.95 3.70
CA ARG A 28 -3.49 -58.00 3.83
C ARG A 28 -2.98 -58.20 5.25
N ARG A 29 -3.32 -57.30 6.16
CA ARG A 29 -3.09 -57.44 7.60
C ARG A 29 -4.32 -57.96 8.35
N GLY A 30 -5.33 -58.43 7.61
CA GLY A 30 -6.52 -59.09 8.15
C GLY A 30 -7.70 -58.15 8.43
N ALA A 31 -7.62 -56.86 8.09
CA ALA A 31 -8.74 -55.94 8.29
C ALA A 31 -9.80 -56.10 7.19
N ARG A 32 -11.09 -56.04 7.55
CA ARG A 32 -12.20 -55.91 6.60
C ARG A 32 -12.34 -54.46 6.18
N VAL A 33 -12.14 -54.19 4.89
CA VAL A 33 -12.06 -52.83 4.34
C VAL A 33 -13.23 -52.52 3.40
N ALA A 34 -13.87 -51.37 3.56
CA ALA A 34 -14.75 -50.80 2.54
C ALA A 34 -14.03 -49.66 1.82
N LEU A 35 -13.86 -49.76 0.50
CA LEU A 35 -13.23 -48.71 -0.32
C LEU A 35 -14.27 -48.03 -1.20
N LEU A 36 -14.51 -46.73 -1.00
CA LEU A 36 -15.53 -45.96 -1.72
C LEU A 36 -14.90 -45.04 -2.78
N GLU A 37 -15.34 -45.15 -4.04
CA GLU A 37 -14.92 -44.28 -5.15
C GLU A 37 -16.10 -43.54 -5.79
N ALA A 38 -16.05 -42.21 -5.81
CA ALA A 38 -17.13 -41.37 -6.30
C ALA A 38 -17.14 -41.20 -7.83
N ASN A 39 -15.99 -41.26 -8.50
CA ASN A 39 -15.84 -41.13 -9.94
C ASN A 39 -14.67 -41.99 -10.46
N PRO A 40 -14.94 -43.21 -10.96
CA PRO A 40 -13.92 -44.09 -11.52
C PRO A 40 -13.13 -43.48 -12.69
N ARG A 41 -13.71 -42.51 -13.42
CA ARG A 41 -13.05 -41.81 -14.54
C ARG A 41 -12.11 -40.69 -14.09
N ALA A 42 -11.94 -40.44 -12.80
CA ALA A 42 -11.08 -39.35 -12.30
C ALA A 42 -9.59 -39.55 -12.62
N ALA A 43 -9.18 -40.76 -12.98
CA ALA A 43 -7.79 -41.13 -13.28
C ALA A 43 -7.26 -40.56 -14.62
N THR A 44 -8.12 -40.04 -15.49
CA THR A 44 -7.76 -39.47 -16.81
C THR A 44 -7.21 -38.04 -16.74
N ARG A 45 -7.01 -37.49 -15.54
CA ARG A 45 -6.52 -36.13 -15.31
C ARG A 45 -5.01 -36.12 -15.22
N LEU A 46 -4.38 -35.04 -15.71
CA LEU A 46 -2.97 -34.78 -15.48
C LEU A 46 -2.70 -34.71 -13.97
N ALA A 47 -1.96 -35.69 -13.47
CA ALA A 47 -1.66 -35.87 -12.06
C ALA A 47 -0.25 -36.49 -11.93
N GLY A 48 0.07 -37.06 -10.77
CA GLY A 48 1.40 -37.61 -10.54
C GLY A 48 1.72 -38.75 -11.50
N GLU A 49 2.69 -38.52 -12.39
CA GLU A 49 3.18 -39.47 -13.41
C GLU A 49 4.63 -39.92 -13.13
N TRP A 50 5.29 -39.38 -12.10
CA TRP A 50 6.63 -39.79 -11.66
C TRP A 50 6.60 -40.34 -10.23
N LEU A 51 7.15 -41.54 -10.04
CA LEU A 51 7.28 -42.23 -8.76
C LEU A 51 8.76 -42.28 -8.36
N HIS A 52 9.07 -41.80 -7.14
CA HIS A 52 10.41 -41.93 -6.57
C HIS A 52 10.69 -43.37 -6.12
N PRO A 53 11.96 -43.77 -5.97
CA PRO A 53 12.34 -45.15 -5.63
C PRO A 53 11.62 -45.74 -4.42
N LEU A 54 11.39 -44.95 -3.36
CA LEU A 54 10.63 -45.42 -2.20
C LEU A 54 9.20 -45.86 -2.57
N ALA A 55 8.49 -45.08 -3.38
CA ALA A 55 7.14 -45.42 -3.83
C ALA A 55 7.15 -46.68 -4.72
N VAL A 56 8.16 -46.81 -5.59
CA VAL A 56 8.34 -47.99 -6.44
C VAL A 56 8.55 -49.25 -5.61
N ARG A 57 9.41 -49.19 -4.58
CA ARG A 57 9.61 -50.29 -3.63
C ARG A 57 8.32 -50.68 -2.92
N MET A 58 7.58 -49.70 -2.41
CA MET A 58 6.31 -49.94 -1.71
C MET A 58 5.26 -50.63 -2.62
N LEU A 59 5.15 -50.22 -3.88
CA LEU A 59 4.26 -50.89 -4.83
C LEU A 59 4.71 -52.32 -5.12
N ARG A 60 6.01 -52.53 -5.30
CA ARG A 60 6.59 -53.87 -5.52
C ARG A 60 6.37 -54.80 -4.32
N ASP A 61 6.57 -54.31 -3.11
CA ASP A 61 6.32 -55.05 -1.86
C ASP A 61 4.82 -55.38 -1.71
N ALA A 62 3.96 -54.52 -2.26
CA ALA A 62 2.54 -54.80 -2.40
C ALA A 62 2.19 -55.68 -3.63
N GLY A 63 3.16 -56.28 -4.32
CA GLY A 63 2.94 -57.16 -5.47
C GLY A 63 2.40 -56.45 -6.71
N ILE A 64 2.48 -55.11 -6.77
CA ILE A 64 2.03 -54.29 -7.89
C ILE A 64 3.24 -53.98 -8.76
N ARG A 65 3.27 -54.58 -9.95
CA ARG A 65 4.30 -54.34 -10.96
C ARG A 65 3.78 -53.37 -12.00
N LEU A 66 4.66 -52.46 -12.42
CA LEU A 66 4.37 -51.46 -13.46
C LEU A 66 5.17 -51.74 -14.75
N ASP A 67 5.64 -52.97 -14.92
CA ASP A 67 6.50 -53.37 -16.03
C ASP A 67 5.73 -53.44 -17.38
N PRO A 68 6.42 -53.49 -18.54
CA PRO A 68 5.81 -53.59 -19.88
C PRO A 68 4.74 -54.70 -20.00
N PRO A 69 3.71 -54.54 -20.87
CA PRO A 69 3.63 -53.64 -22.03
C PRO A 69 3.06 -52.23 -21.73
N LEU A 70 3.05 -51.80 -20.46
CA LEU A 70 2.59 -50.48 -20.07
C LEU A 70 3.55 -49.38 -20.58
N ARG A 71 3.01 -48.19 -20.90
CA ARG A 71 3.79 -46.97 -21.16
C ARG A 71 4.45 -46.48 -19.86
N SER A 72 5.54 -47.13 -19.51
CA SER A 72 6.33 -46.83 -18.31
C SER A 72 7.82 -46.86 -18.62
N THR A 73 8.58 -45.94 -18.03
CA THR A 73 10.02 -45.85 -18.21
C THR A 73 10.73 -45.73 -16.86
N GLU A 74 11.80 -46.49 -16.68
CA GLU A 74 12.65 -46.37 -15.49
C GLU A 74 13.44 -45.04 -15.52
N GLY A 75 13.53 -44.41 -14.35
CA GLY A 75 14.21 -43.13 -14.16
C GLY A 75 15.40 -43.24 -13.22
N GLN A 76 16.59 -42.92 -13.70
CA GLN A 76 17.84 -42.94 -12.93
C GLN A 76 18.03 -41.69 -12.05
N GLY A 77 17.27 -40.62 -12.31
CA GLY A 77 17.37 -39.36 -11.57
C GLY A 77 16.82 -38.19 -12.38
N PHE A 78 17.37 -36.99 -12.12
CA PHE A 78 17.03 -35.78 -12.86
C PHE A 78 18.25 -35.08 -13.44
N VAL A 79 18.04 -34.29 -14.49
CA VAL A 79 19.02 -33.41 -15.11
C VAL A 79 18.47 -31.99 -15.09
N VAL A 80 19.23 -31.06 -14.52
CA VAL A 80 18.84 -29.65 -14.45
C VAL A 80 19.51 -28.89 -15.59
N PHE A 81 18.74 -28.18 -16.41
CA PHE A 81 19.18 -27.26 -17.45
C PHE A 81 19.10 -25.83 -16.90
N PRO A 82 20.24 -25.23 -16.52
CA PRO A 82 20.29 -23.90 -15.92
C PRO A 82 19.89 -22.79 -16.90
N GLU A 83 19.29 -21.71 -16.39
CA GLU A 83 18.91 -20.55 -17.19
C GLU A 83 20.12 -19.70 -17.64
N ASP A 84 21.28 -19.91 -17.04
CA ASP A 84 22.51 -19.18 -17.35
C ASP A 84 23.30 -19.80 -18.52
N GLY A 85 22.73 -20.82 -19.19
CA GLY A 85 23.33 -21.49 -20.34
C GLY A 85 24.50 -22.41 -20.00
N SER A 86 24.76 -22.66 -18.70
CA SER A 86 25.84 -23.57 -18.29
C SER A 86 25.46 -25.06 -18.48
N GLU A 87 26.48 -25.92 -18.60
CA GLU A 87 26.32 -27.36 -18.86
C GLU A 87 25.26 -28.06 -17.97
N PRO A 88 24.41 -28.95 -18.52
CA PRO A 88 23.40 -29.65 -17.74
C PRO A 88 23.95 -30.36 -16.50
N ILE A 89 23.22 -30.30 -15.38
CA ILE A 89 23.65 -30.86 -14.09
C ILE A 89 22.93 -32.17 -13.83
N VAL A 90 23.67 -33.28 -13.89
CA VAL A 90 23.13 -34.63 -13.62
C VAL A 90 23.04 -34.91 -12.11
N LEU A 91 21.85 -35.30 -11.67
CA LEU A 91 21.47 -35.64 -10.30
C LEU A 91 20.92 -37.08 -10.25
N PRO A 92 21.80 -38.11 -10.20
CA PRO A 92 21.38 -39.51 -10.13
C PRO A 92 20.83 -39.85 -8.75
N TYR A 93 19.93 -40.83 -8.69
CA TYR A 93 19.51 -41.39 -7.42
C TYR A 93 20.69 -42.12 -6.72
N PRO A 94 20.76 -42.03 -5.39
CA PRO A 94 21.75 -42.75 -4.60
C PRO A 94 21.71 -44.27 -4.83
N GLY A 95 22.89 -44.89 -4.88
CA GLY A 95 23.02 -46.36 -4.87
C GLY A 95 22.39 -47.08 -6.08
N GLY A 96 22.15 -46.38 -7.20
CA GLY A 96 21.55 -46.96 -8.40
C GLY A 96 20.04 -47.23 -8.27
N ALA A 97 19.37 -46.63 -7.29
CA ALA A 97 17.93 -46.77 -7.14
C ALA A 97 17.18 -46.16 -8.35
N LEU A 98 16.05 -46.76 -8.74
CA LEU A 98 15.30 -46.33 -9.92
C LEU A 98 13.91 -45.82 -9.52
N GLY A 99 13.54 -44.68 -10.09
CA GLY A 99 12.15 -44.21 -10.14
C GLY A 99 11.42 -44.79 -11.35
N ILE A 100 10.13 -44.52 -11.47
CA ILE A 100 9.32 -44.92 -12.62
C ILE A 100 8.47 -43.72 -13.07
N ALA A 101 8.52 -43.41 -14.35
CA ALA A 101 7.54 -42.55 -15.01
C ALA A 101 6.45 -43.42 -15.66
N CYS A 102 5.18 -43.13 -15.44
CA CYS A 102 4.06 -43.85 -16.07
C CYS A 102 2.80 -42.98 -16.11
N ASP A 103 1.90 -43.25 -17.07
CA ASP A 103 0.60 -42.59 -17.11
C ASP A 103 -0.20 -42.82 -15.82
N HIS A 104 -0.79 -41.76 -15.28
CA HIS A 104 -1.52 -41.81 -14.01
C HIS A 104 -2.70 -42.79 -14.05
N GLU A 105 -3.38 -42.87 -15.19
CA GLU A 105 -4.50 -43.78 -15.42
C GLU A 105 -4.09 -45.25 -15.29
N ILE A 106 -2.92 -45.61 -15.83
CA ILE A 106 -2.36 -46.96 -15.77
C ILE A 106 -2.08 -47.35 -14.32
N LEU A 107 -1.44 -46.46 -13.55
CA LEU A 107 -1.15 -46.69 -12.13
C LEU A 107 -2.44 -46.98 -11.34
N VAL A 108 -3.47 -46.15 -11.51
CA VAL A 108 -4.75 -46.33 -10.83
C VAL A 108 -5.43 -47.63 -11.27
N ALA A 109 -5.41 -47.96 -12.56
CA ALA A 109 -5.99 -49.19 -13.09
C ALA A 109 -5.35 -50.45 -12.48
N ARG A 110 -4.02 -50.49 -12.35
CA ARG A 110 -3.30 -51.60 -11.70
C ARG A 110 -3.60 -51.72 -10.21
N LEU A 111 -3.69 -50.58 -9.52
CA LEU A 111 -4.10 -50.56 -8.12
C LEU A 111 -5.54 -51.07 -7.95
N HIS A 112 -6.46 -50.68 -8.84
CA HIS A 112 -7.84 -51.19 -8.81
C HIS A 112 -7.92 -52.68 -9.18
N GLU A 113 -7.09 -53.17 -10.09
CA GLU A 113 -6.97 -54.59 -10.40
C GLU A 113 -6.55 -55.39 -9.16
N ALA A 114 -5.53 -54.92 -8.45
CA ALA A 114 -5.07 -55.54 -7.21
C ALA A 114 -6.16 -55.49 -6.12
N VAL A 115 -6.83 -54.34 -5.96
CA VAL A 115 -7.94 -54.18 -5.00
C VAL A 115 -9.08 -55.17 -5.27
N ARG A 116 -9.49 -55.35 -6.54
CA ARG A 116 -10.58 -56.28 -6.89
C ARG A 116 -10.26 -57.74 -6.63
N LYS A 117 -8.97 -58.10 -6.64
CA LYS A 117 -8.49 -59.47 -6.39
C LYS A 117 -8.30 -59.77 -4.90
N GLU A 118 -8.33 -58.76 -4.04
CA GLU A 118 -8.06 -58.91 -2.61
C GLU A 118 -9.36 -59.21 -1.84
N PRO A 119 -9.52 -60.41 -1.24
CA PRO A 119 -10.79 -60.84 -0.65
C PRO A 119 -11.24 -60.03 0.57
N GLY A 120 -10.33 -59.31 1.24
CA GLY A 120 -10.63 -58.46 2.40
C GLY A 120 -11.19 -57.08 2.06
N ILE A 121 -11.41 -56.75 0.78
CA ILE A 121 -11.83 -55.41 0.33
C ILE A 121 -13.17 -55.45 -0.39
N ASP A 122 -14.17 -54.77 0.18
CA ASP A 122 -15.42 -54.43 -0.48
C ASP A 122 -15.24 -53.12 -1.27
N PHE A 123 -15.00 -53.24 -2.59
CA PHE A 123 -14.76 -52.09 -3.47
C PHE A 123 -16.05 -51.53 -4.08
N LEU A 124 -16.46 -50.36 -3.60
CA LEU A 124 -17.72 -49.70 -3.94
C LEU A 124 -17.47 -48.52 -4.91
N VAL A 125 -17.70 -48.75 -6.20
CA VAL A 125 -17.60 -47.72 -7.24
C VAL A 125 -18.89 -46.90 -7.39
N ASN A 126 -18.75 -45.68 -7.92
CA ASN A 126 -19.83 -44.69 -8.01
C ASN A 126 -20.48 -44.37 -6.65
N ALA A 127 -19.71 -44.53 -5.57
CA ALA A 127 -20.10 -44.30 -4.18
C ALA A 127 -19.64 -42.90 -3.75
N ARG A 128 -20.54 -41.91 -3.82
CA ARG A 128 -20.24 -40.54 -3.44
C ARG A 128 -20.62 -40.29 -1.98
N VAL A 129 -19.62 -40.13 -1.12
CA VAL A 129 -19.80 -39.75 0.28
C VAL A 129 -20.45 -38.37 0.41
N ARG A 130 -21.50 -38.28 1.23
CA ARG A 130 -22.24 -37.06 1.53
C ARG A 130 -21.98 -36.57 2.94
N GLN A 131 -21.96 -37.49 3.90
CA GLN A 131 -21.80 -37.21 5.31
C GLN A 131 -20.86 -38.24 5.94
N VAL A 132 -20.05 -37.79 6.90
CA VAL A 132 -19.08 -38.59 7.62
C VAL A 132 -19.25 -38.29 9.11
N GLU A 133 -19.55 -39.31 9.88
CA GLU A 133 -19.74 -39.25 11.34
C GLU A 133 -18.59 -40.01 12.03
N ASP A 134 -18.62 -40.15 13.36
CA ASP A 134 -17.52 -40.76 14.10
C ASP A 134 -17.45 -42.28 13.97
N ASP A 135 -18.56 -42.94 13.63
CA ASP A 135 -18.67 -44.39 13.50
C ASP A 135 -19.28 -44.85 12.17
N GLY A 136 -19.58 -43.92 11.25
CA GLY A 136 -20.16 -44.27 9.95
C GLY A 136 -20.04 -43.22 8.84
N VAL A 137 -20.34 -43.68 7.62
CA VAL A 137 -20.30 -42.90 6.39
C VAL A 137 -21.61 -43.08 5.63
N VAL A 138 -22.25 -41.96 5.26
CA VAL A 138 -23.43 -41.93 4.40
C VAL A 138 -23.01 -41.54 3.00
N PHE A 139 -23.39 -42.36 2.01
CA PHE A 139 -23.01 -42.16 0.60
C PHE A 139 -24.16 -42.47 -0.34
N THR A 140 -24.08 -41.91 -1.55
CA THR A 140 -25.07 -42.15 -2.61
C THR A 140 -24.46 -43.02 -3.70
N ARG A 141 -25.16 -44.09 -4.10
CA ARG A 141 -24.78 -45.01 -5.19
C ARG A 141 -26.03 -45.46 -5.95
N GLY A 142 -25.99 -45.39 -7.29
CA GLY A 142 -27.12 -45.81 -8.14
C GLY A 142 -28.44 -45.07 -7.89
N GLY A 143 -28.39 -43.83 -7.37
CA GLY A 143 -29.58 -43.05 -6.97
C GLY A 143 -30.11 -43.35 -5.57
N SER A 144 -29.61 -44.40 -4.91
CA SER A 144 -29.95 -44.75 -3.52
C SER A 144 -28.96 -44.18 -2.51
N THR A 145 -29.42 -43.94 -1.28
CA THR A 145 -28.58 -43.53 -0.14
C THR A 145 -28.33 -44.74 0.75
N GLU A 146 -27.05 -45.03 1.00
CA GLU A 146 -26.57 -46.16 1.79
C GLU A 146 -25.71 -45.66 2.96
N CYS A 147 -25.62 -46.45 4.03
CA CYS A 147 -24.82 -46.15 5.22
C CYS A 147 -23.92 -47.35 5.57
N LEU A 148 -22.67 -47.09 5.93
CA LEU A 148 -21.72 -48.08 6.46
C LEU A 148 -21.18 -47.61 7.80
N ALA A 149 -20.88 -48.56 8.70
CA ALA A 149 -20.23 -48.29 9.97
C ALA A 149 -18.78 -48.80 9.97
N ALA A 150 -17.88 -48.13 10.69
CA ALA A 150 -16.52 -48.64 10.91
C ALA A 150 -15.85 -48.14 12.18
N ASP A 151 -14.84 -48.89 12.63
CA ASP A 151 -13.98 -48.47 13.75
C ASP A 151 -13.06 -47.30 13.36
N ARG A 152 -12.70 -47.22 12.07
CA ARG A 152 -11.90 -46.13 11.50
C ARG A 152 -12.37 -45.73 10.11
N ILE A 153 -12.40 -44.42 9.86
CA ILE A 153 -12.68 -43.80 8.57
C ILE A 153 -11.43 -43.05 8.10
N VAL A 154 -10.96 -43.35 6.90
CA VAL A 154 -9.76 -42.77 6.29
C VAL A 154 -10.13 -41.92 5.09
N GLY A 155 -9.80 -40.63 5.12
CA GLY A 155 -9.93 -39.72 3.99
C GLY A 155 -8.71 -39.78 3.07
N ALA A 156 -8.90 -40.31 1.87
CA ALA A 156 -7.93 -40.37 0.77
C ALA A 156 -8.50 -39.75 -0.53
N ASP A 157 -9.60 -38.99 -0.43
CA ASP A 157 -10.39 -38.40 -1.52
C ASP A 157 -9.86 -37.03 -2.00
N GLY A 158 -8.55 -36.82 -1.84
CA GLY A 158 -7.80 -35.71 -2.41
C GLY A 158 -8.14 -34.32 -1.83
N ARG A 159 -7.84 -33.27 -2.63
CA ARG A 159 -7.82 -31.86 -2.18
C ARG A 159 -9.16 -31.32 -1.65
N SER A 160 -10.27 -31.96 -2.04
CA SER A 160 -11.65 -31.58 -1.68
C SER A 160 -12.29 -32.49 -0.63
N SER A 161 -11.47 -33.26 0.10
CA SER A 161 -11.88 -34.33 1.02
C SER A 161 -13.11 -34.04 1.89
N ALA A 162 -14.08 -34.95 1.85
CA ALA A 162 -15.28 -34.95 2.70
C ALA A 162 -14.93 -35.30 4.16
N VAL A 163 -14.02 -36.27 4.36
CA VAL A 163 -13.55 -36.66 5.70
C VAL A 163 -12.85 -35.47 6.38
N ARG A 164 -11.99 -34.73 5.64
CA ARG A 164 -11.36 -33.51 6.17
C ARG A 164 -12.39 -32.47 6.60
N ARG A 165 -13.45 -32.29 5.81
CA ARG A 165 -14.51 -31.34 6.12
C ARG A 165 -15.27 -31.72 7.39
N SER A 166 -15.55 -33.01 7.58
CA SER A 166 -16.22 -33.52 8.80
C SER A 166 -15.45 -33.25 10.09
N LEU A 167 -14.12 -33.12 9.99
CA LEU A 167 -13.23 -32.81 11.11
C LEU A 167 -13.22 -31.31 11.48
N GLY A 168 -13.97 -30.47 10.78
CA GLY A 168 -13.96 -29.02 10.97
C GLY A 168 -12.61 -28.37 10.64
N LEU A 169 -11.77 -29.04 9.84
CA LEU A 169 -10.45 -28.55 9.48
C LEU A 169 -10.55 -27.51 8.34
N PRO A 170 -9.65 -26.50 8.31
CA PRO A 170 -9.64 -25.50 7.25
C PRO A 170 -9.55 -26.14 5.85
N MET A 171 -10.45 -25.69 4.97
CA MET A 171 -10.53 -26.07 3.56
C MET A 171 -9.87 -25.05 2.61
N ARG A 172 -9.38 -23.92 3.15
CA ARG A 172 -8.70 -22.88 2.37
C ARG A 172 -7.48 -23.48 1.64
N ARG A 173 -7.30 -23.06 0.40
CA ARG A 173 -6.17 -23.38 -0.48
C ARG A 173 -5.59 -22.07 -0.97
N LYS A 174 -4.29 -22.08 -1.24
CA LYS A 174 -3.63 -20.99 -1.95
C LYS A 174 -3.17 -21.50 -3.29
N ALA A 175 -3.64 -20.91 -4.39
CA ALA A 175 -3.05 -21.21 -5.69
C ALA A 175 -1.67 -20.56 -5.77
N CYS A 176 -0.68 -21.25 -6.34
CA CYS A 176 0.67 -20.71 -6.54
C CYS A 176 1.01 -20.56 -8.03
N SER A 177 0.54 -21.49 -8.87
CA SER A 177 0.76 -21.49 -10.32
C SER A 177 -0.22 -22.44 -11.01
N ARG A 178 -0.09 -22.58 -12.32
CA ARG A 178 -0.83 -23.54 -13.15
C ARG A 178 0.16 -24.42 -13.89
N MET A 179 0.04 -25.73 -13.75
CA MET A 179 0.81 -26.67 -14.55
C MET A 179 0.08 -27.00 -15.86
N VAL A 180 0.81 -27.00 -16.96
CA VAL A 180 0.32 -27.40 -18.28
C VAL A 180 1.10 -28.59 -18.78
N GLY A 181 0.45 -29.74 -18.91
CA GLY A 181 1.01 -30.96 -19.48
C GLY A 181 0.78 -31.04 -20.98
N VAL A 182 1.86 -31.26 -21.72
CA VAL A 182 1.92 -31.43 -23.18
C VAL A 182 2.59 -32.77 -23.47
N THR A 183 1.95 -33.65 -24.24
CA THR A 183 2.58 -34.90 -24.70
C THR A 183 3.33 -34.62 -26.00
N LEU A 184 4.61 -34.99 -26.07
CA LEU A 184 5.42 -34.94 -27.28
C LEU A 184 5.65 -36.35 -27.81
N GLU A 185 5.32 -36.56 -29.08
CA GLU A 185 5.52 -37.82 -29.80
C GLU A 185 6.74 -37.69 -30.74
N GLY A 186 7.45 -38.79 -30.99
CA GLY A 186 8.62 -38.83 -31.87
C GLY A 186 9.87 -38.17 -31.29
N VAL A 187 9.95 -38.03 -29.97
CA VAL A 187 11.10 -37.38 -29.29
C VAL A 187 11.64 -38.24 -28.15
N SER A 188 12.94 -38.10 -27.88
CA SER A 188 13.62 -38.70 -26.73
C SER A 188 14.23 -37.58 -25.87
N LEU A 189 14.24 -37.77 -24.55
CA LEU A 189 14.88 -36.83 -23.63
C LEU A 189 16.35 -37.21 -23.45
N GLU A 190 17.22 -36.21 -23.58
CA GLU A 190 18.65 -36.35 -23.36
C GLU A 190 19.07 -35.67 -22.04
N PRO A 191 19.99 -36.28 -21.27
CA PRO A 191 20.48 -37.66 -21.37
C PRO A 191 19.38 -38.71 -21.13
N ALA A 192 19.44 -39.83 -21.86
CA ALA A 192 18.50 -40.93 -21.72
C ALA A 192 18.41 -41.45 -20.27
N GLY A 193 17.19 -41.78 -19.82
CA GLY A 193 16.93 -42.33 -18.48
C GLY A 193 16.80 -41.31 -17.35
N TYR A 194 16.81 -40.00 -17.65
CA TYR A 194 16.66 -38.93 -16.65
C TYR A 194 15.42 -38.07 -16.92
N GLY A 195 14.81 -37.56 -15.84
CA GLY A 195 13.82 -36.49 -15.94
C GLY A 195 14.50 -35.12 -16.08
N ASN A 196 13.97 -34.24 -16.92
CA ASN A 196 14.54 -32.92 -17.19
C ASN A 196 13.88 -31.85 -16.31
N VAL A 197 14.67 -30.96 -15.73
CA VAL A 197 14.23 -29.73 -15.06
C VAL A 197 14.84 -28.55 -15.81
N ILE A 198 14.04 -27.85 -16.60
CA ILE A 198 14.51 -26.79 -17.49
C ILE A 198 14.10 -25.43 -16.93
N LEU A 199 15.08 -24.54 -16.82
CA LEU A 199 14.95 -23.22 -16.19
C LEU A 199 15.19 -22.11 -17.21
N GLY A 200 14.65 -20.92 -16.94
CA GLY A 200 14.79 -19.73 -17.80
C GLY A 200 13.49 -19.29 -18.46
N GLY A 201 12.47 -20.16 -18.48
CA GLY A 201 11.09 -19.77 -18.79
C GLY A 201 10.46 -19.04 -17.60
N PRO A 202 9.26 -18.46 -17.76
CA PRO A 202 8.62 -17.73 -16.67
C PRO A 202 8.39 -18.54 -15.39
N GLY A 203 8.11 -19.84 -15.51
CA GLY A 203 8.24 -20.83 -14.45
C GLY A 203 9.08 -22.03 -14.91
N PRO A 204 9.40 -22.96 -14.00
CA PRO A 204 10.17 -24.16 -14.33
C PRO A 204 9.39 -25.10 -15.26
N ILE A 205 10.11 -25.81 -16.14
CA ILE A 205 9.57 -26.87 -16.99
C ILE A 205 10.09 -28.22 -16.50
N LEU A 206 9.22 -29.22 -16.39
CA LEU A 206 9.59 -30.60 -16.12
C LEU A 206 9.39 -31.46 -17.38
N GLY A 207 10.35 -32.30 -17.71
CA GLY A 207 10.25 -33.28 -18.77
C GLY A 207 10.47 -34.69 -18.24
N TYR A 208 9.70 -35.68 -18.67
CA TYR A 208 10.01 -37.09 -18.36
C TYR A 208 9.52 -38.03 -19.47
N PRO A 209 10.21 -39.15 -19.70
CA PRO A 209 9.83 -40.11 -20.74
C PRO A 209 8.60 -40.91 -20.29
N LEU A 210 7.66 -41.14 -21.22
CA LEU A 210 6.53 -42.07 -21.06
C LEU A 210 6.71 -43.34 -21.94
N GLY A 211 7.71 -43.34 -22.82
CA GLY A 211 8.12 -44.46 -23.67
C GLY A 211 9.38 -44.08 -24.48
N GLU A 212 9.81 -44.97 -25.38
CA GLU A 212 11.06 -44.81 -26.16
C GLU A 212 11.08 -43.54 -27.04
N HIS A 213 9.92 -43.17 -27.60
CA HIS A 213 9.75 -41.99 -28.46
C HIS A 213 8.59 -41.08 -27.99
N CYS A 214 8.29 -41.08 -26.68
CA CYS A 214 7.19 -40.30 -26.12
C CYS A 214 7.63 -39.64 -24.81
N ALA A 215 7.43 -38.33 -24.69
CA ALA A 215 7.79 -37.57 -23.49
C ALA A 215 6.65 -36.65 -23.04
N ARG A 216 6.50 -36.50 -21.73
CA ARG A 216 5.63 -35.49 -21.12
C ARG A 216 6.46 -34.25 -20.81
N ILE A 217 6.00 -33.09 -21.30
CA ILE A 217 6.49 -31.78 -20.87
C ILE A 217 5.42 -31.12 -19.99
N VAL A 218 5.79 -30.74 -18.78
CA VAL A 218 4.94 -30.04 -17.83
C VAL A 218 5.51 -28.66 -17.59
N VAL A 219 4.81 -27.65 -18.08
CA VAL A 219 5.18 -26.25 -17.92
C VAL A 219 4.52 -25.68 -16.68
N ASP A 220 5.29 -25.11 -15.76
CA ASP A 220 4.74 -24.30 -14.68
C ASP A 220 4.52 -22.86 -15.14
N VAL A 221 3.28 -22.39 -15.06
CA VAL A 221 2.90 -21.02 -15.44
C VAL A 221 2.50 -20.23 -14.19
N PRO A 222 3.25 -19.17 -13.83
CA PRO A 222 2.88 -18.29 -12.73
C PRO A 222 1.47 -17.70 -12.91
N LEU A 223 0.74 -17.51 -11.80
CA LEU A 223 -0.67 -17.06 -11.85
C LEU A 223 -0.86 -15.72 -12.56
N GLU A 224 0.12 -14.82 -12.42
CA GLU A 224 0.14 -13.51 -13.09
C GLU A 224 0.09 -13.63 -14.62
N GLN A 225 0.70 -14.69 -15.16
CA GLN A 225 0.78 -14.94 -16.60
C GLN A 225 -0.36 -15.80 -17.13
N TRP A 226 -1.05 -16.53 -16.24
CA TRP A 226 -2.23 -17.33 -16.56
C TRP A 226 -3.51 -16.48 -16.72
N THR A 227 -3.39 -15.32 -17.37
CA THR A 227 -4.47 -14.34 -17.59
C THR A 227 -4.83 -14.18 -19.08
N SER A 228 -3.99 -14.66 -19.99
CA SER A 228 -4.24 -14.62 -21.45
C SER A 228 -5.36 -15.57 -21.88
N ARG A 229 -6.24 -15.10 -22.80
CA ARG A 229 -7.19 -15.95 -23.52
C ARG A 229 -6.49 -16.83 -24.57
N ASP A 230 -5.37 -16.36 -25.12
CA ASP A 230 -4.51 -17.15 -26.00
C ASP A 230 -3.45 -17.89 -25.18
N ARG A 231 -3.81 -19.11 -24.77
CA ARG A 231 -2.93 -20.01 -24.01
C ARG A 231 -1.85 -20.63 -24.88
N THR A 232 -2.14 -20.82 -26.17
CA THR A 232 -1.22 -21.46 -27.12
C THR A 232 -0.08 -20.51 -27.46
N GLY A 233 -0.38 -19.25 -27.78
CA GLY A 233 0.62 -18.21 -28.01
C GLY A 233 1.48 -17.95 -26.77
N LEU A 234 0.87 -17.83 -25.58
CA LEU A 234 1.60 -17.68 -24.32
C LEU A 234 2.65 -18.79 -24.12
N LEU A 235 2.24 -20.05 -24.29
CA LEU A 235 3.12 -21.21 -24.09
C LEU A 235 4.22 -21.28 -25.17
N ALA A 236 3.87 -20.97 -26.42
CA ALA A 236 4.82 -20.97 -27.52
C ALA A 236 5.88 -19.88 -27.36
N GLU A 237 5.49 -18.63 -27.15
CA GLU A 237 6.40 -17.48 -27.05
C GLU A 237 7.29 -17.56 -25.81
N SER A 238 6.72 -17.94 -24.67
CA SER A 238 7.40 -17.81 -23.38
C SER A 238 8.21 -19.04 -22.98
N TYR A 239 7.92 -20.23 -23.53
CA TYR A 239 8.57 -21.47 -23.11
C TYR A 239 9.29 -22.23 -24.23
N ALA A 240 8.94 -22.05 -25.52
CA ALA A 240 9.59 -22.79 -26.58
C ALA A 240 11.08 -22.42 -26.73
N SER A 241 11.44 -21.16 -26.47
CA SER A 241 12.83 -20.66 -26.59
C SER A 241 13.78 -21.25 -25.54
N VAL A 242 13.27 -21.70 -24.40
CA VAL A 242 14.08 -22.24 -23.30
C VAL A 242 14.16 -23.77 -23.32
N LEU A 243 13.31 -24.43 -24.11
CA LEU A 243 13.42 -25.87 -24.34
C LEU A 243 14.69 -26.20 -25.14
N PRO A 244 15.29 -27.39 -24.90
CA PRO A 244 16.31 -27.95 -25.79
C PRO A 244 15.82 -27.96 -27.23
N GLU A 245 16.73 -27.63 -28.16
CA GLU A 245 16.40 -27.42 -29.58
C GLU A 245 15.66 -28.61 -30.20
N ALA A 246 16.08 -29.84 -29.87
CA ALA A 246 15.44 -31.07 -30.33
C ALA A 246 13.96 -31.22 -29.94
N LEU A 247 13.51 -30.58 -28.85
CA LEU A 247 12.12 -30.70 -28.35
C LEU A 247 11.20 -29.61 -28.91
N ARG A 248 11.75 -28.49 -29.40
CA ARG A 248 10.97 -27.31 -29.81
C ARG A 248 9.96 -27.61 -30.93
N PRO A 249 10.31 -28.31 -32.02
CA PRO A 249 9.37 -28.55 -33.11
C PRO A 249 8.16 -29.38 -32.67
N ALA A 250 8.41 -30.46 -31.91
CA ALA A 250 7.36 -31.32 -31.36
C ALA A 250 6.47 -30.56 -30.37
N PHE A 251 7.07 -29.72 -29.50
CA PHE A 251 6.34 -28.90 -28.53
C PHE A 251 5.40 -27.90 -29.21
N LEU A 252 5.89 -27.15 -30.19
CA LEU A 252 5.06 -26.19 -30.95
C LEU A 252 3.95 -26.90 -31.75
N SER A 253 4.24 -28.09 -32.30
CA SER A 253 3.24 -28.91 -33.00
C SER A 253 2.13 -29.37 -32.06
N ALA A 254 2.49 -29.89 -30.87
CA ALA A 254 1.54 -30.33 -29.87
C ALA A 254 0.63 -29.18 -29.38
N LEU A 255 1.21 -27.99 -29.15
CA LEU A 255 0.45 -26.78 -28.79
C LEU A 255 -0.54 -26.36 -29.88
N ARG A 256 -0.12 -26.32 -31.17
CA ARG A 256 -1.01 -25.99 -32.30
C ARG A 256 -2.17 -26.96 -32.44
N SER A 257 -1.97 -28.24 -32.13
CA SER A 257 -3.02 -29.25 -32.16
C SER A 257 -4.00 -29.19 -30.98
N GLY A 258 -3.80 -28.27 -30.03
CA GLY A 258 -4.65 -28.12 -28.84
C GLY A 258 -4.54 -29.25 -27.82
N LYS A 259 -3.55 -30.14 -27.96
CA LYS A 259 -3.37 -31.33 -27.13
C LYS A 259 -2.60 -31.02 -25.84
N PHE A 260 -3.20 -30.24 -24.94
CA PHE A 260 -2.62 -29.99 -23.62
C PHE A 260 -3.67 -29.93 -22.50
N HIS A 261 -3.25 -30.30 -21.29
CA HIS A 261 -4.08 -30.30 -20.08
C HIS A 261 -3.54 -29.32 -19.05
N ALA A 262 -4.41 -28.52 -18.44
CA ALA A 262 -4.01 -27.57 -17.40
C ALA A 262 -4.62 -27.92 -16.05
N ALA A 263 -3.83 -27.82 -14.98
CA ALA A 263 -4.27 -28.01 -13.60
C ALA A 263 -3.72 -26.89 -12.69
N ALA A 264 -4.48 -26.52 -11.66
CA ALA A 264 -4.00 -25.56 -10.66
C ALA A 264 -3.02 -26.24 -9.69
N ASN A 265 -1.90 -25.57 -9.44
CA ASN A 265 -1.01 -25.89 -8.34
C ASN A 265 -1.52 -25.14 -7.11
N GLU A 266 -1.96 -25.92 -6.12
CA GLU A 266 -2.53 -25.40 -4.89
C GLU A 266 -1.67 -25.85 -3.72
N LEU A 267 -1.63 -25.03 -2.69
CA LEU A 267 -0.91 -25.28 -1.45
C LEU A 267 -1.91 -25.40 -0.30
N ARG A 268 -1.76 -26.47 0.49
CA ARG A 268 -2.35 -26.61 1.81
C ARG A 268 -1.40 -27.37 2.72
N PRO A 269 -0.78 -26.74 3.72
CA PRO A 269 0.16 -27.43 4.60
C PRO A 269 -0.54 -28.52 5.41
N ARG A 270 0.22 -29.59 5.70
CA ARG A 270 -0.21 -30.66 6.61
C ARG A 270 -0.17 -30.14 8.04
N ILE A 271 -1.34 -29.84 8.58
CA ILE A 271 -1.51 -29.30 9.95
C ILE A 271 -2.13 -30.29 10.92
N SER A 272 -2.77 -31.35 10.41
CA SER A 272 -3.41 -32.41 11.18
C SER A 272 -3.57 -33.65 10.31
N TYR A 273 -3.40 -34.83 10.90
CA TYR A 273 -3.75 -36.13 10.31
C TYR A 273 -5.15 -36.61 10.76
N GLY A 274 -5.92 -35.77 11.47
CA GLY A 274 -7.28 -36.08 11.93
C GLY A 274 -7.35 -36.51 13.40
N THR A 275 -8.12 -37.55 13.68
CA THR A 275 -8.33 -38.19 14.99
C THR A 275 -8.10 -39.70 14.89
N SER A 276 -8.16 -40.43 16.01
CA SER A 276 -8.04 -41.89 16.01
C SER A 276 -9.13 -42.61 15.22
N ARG A 277 -10.32 -42.01 15.10
CA ARG A 277 -11.45 -42.55 14.33
C ARG A 277 -11.52 -42.02 12.91
N ARG A 278 -11.20 -40.74 12.69
CA ARG A 278 -11.25 -40.09 11.37
C ARG A 278 -9.87 -39.61 10.96
N VAL A 279 -9.18 -40.37 10.13
CA VAL A 279 -7.78 -40.15 9.73
C VAL A 279 -7.69 -39.56 8.33
N LEU A 280 -6.71 -38.70 8.06
CA LEU A 280 -6.44 -38.12 6.73
C LEU A 280 -5.09 -38.58 6.22
N ILE A 281 -5.00 -38.98 4.94
CA ILE A 281 -3.75 -39.35 4.28
C ILE A 281 -3.63 -38.69 2.90
N GLY A 282 -2.40 -38.64 2.35
CA GLY A 282 -2.17 -38.04 1.03
C GLY A 282 -2.63 -36.58 0.93
N ASP A 283 -3.15 -36.18 -0.24
CA ASP A 283 -3.59 -34.80 -0.51
C ASP A 283 -4.75 -34.31 0.39
N ALA A 284 -5.48 -35.23 1.04
CA ALA A 284 -6.51 -34.90 2.03
C ALA A 284 -5.90 -34.37 3.34
N ALA A 285 -4.72 -34.86 3.73
CA ALA A 285 -3.96 -34.33 4.87
C ALA A 285 -3.33 -32.97 4.54
N GLY A 286 -2.78 -32.83 3.33
CA GLY A 286 -2.22 -31.60 2.77
C GLY A 286 -1.41 -31.85 1.50
N HIS A 287 -1.21 -30.81 0.71
CA HIS A 287 -0.59 -30.86 -0.62
C HIS A 287 0.25 -29.60 -0.88
N TYR A 288 1.26 -29.75 -1.75
CA TYR A 288 2.31 -28.76 -2.02
C TYR A 288 2.57 -28.65 -3.52
N HIS A 289 3.47 -27.75 -3.92
CA HIS A 289 3.84 -27.60 -5.32
C HIS A 289 4.37 -28.94 -5.90
N PRO A 290 3.84 -29.43 -7.04
CA PRO A 290 4.19 -30.74 -7.57
C PRO A 290 5.59 -30.83 -8.21
N MET A 291 6.39 -29.77 -8.13
CA MET A 291 7.66 -29.64 -8.87
C MET A 291 8.65 -30.79 -8.56
N THR A 292 8.59 -31.31 -7.35
CA THR A 292 9.48 -32.39 -6.90
C THR A 292 8.86 -33.77 -6.95
N ALA A 293 7.63 -33.94 -7.47
CA ALA A 293 6.93 -35.23 -7.58
C ALA A 293 6.80 -36.08 -6.29
N VAL A 294 6.98 -35.48 -5.10
CA VAL A 294 6.98 -36.23 -3.82
C VAL A 294 5.60 -36.63 -3.30
N GLY A 295 4.51 -36.07 -3.85
CA GLY A 295 3.17 -36.19 -3.28
C GLY A 295 2.67 -37.63 -3.12
N MET A 296 2.85 -38.47 -4.14
CA MET A 296 2.44 -39.88 -4.10
C MET A 296 3.30 -40.69 -3.13
N THR A 297 4.62 -40.48 -3.14
CA THR A 297 5.56 -41.13 -2.23
C THR A 297 5.21 -40.86 -0.76
N LEU A 298 4.92 -39.59 -0.43
CA LEU A 298 4.49 -39.23 0.92
C LEU A 298 3.15 -39.87 1.28
N GLY A 299 2.19 -39.90 0.33
CA GLY A 299 0.89 -40.51 0.52
C GLY A 299 0.94 -42.02 0.75
N PHE A 300 1.73 -42.76 -0.02
CA PHE A 300 1.97 -44.19 0.22
C PHE A 300 2.62 -44.42 1.58
N GLY A 301 3.60 -43.58 1.96
CA GLY A 301 4.20 -43.61 3.29
C GLY A 301 3.18 -43.37 4.42
N ASP A 302 2.18 -42.50 4.21
CA ASP A 302 1.09 -42.32 5.17
C ASP A 302 0.23 -43.58 5.28
N ALA A 303 -0.13 -44.18 4.14
CA ALA A 303 -0.96 -45.38 4.07
C ALA A 303 -0.29 -46.58 4.74
N ALA A 304 1.00 -46.83 4.45
CA ALA A 304 1.75 -47.92 5.07
C ALA A 304 1.86 -47.75 6.59
N ALA A 305 2.28 -46.57 7.06
CA ALA A 305 2.42 -46.30 8.49
C ALA A 305 1.09 -46.36 9.24
N LEU A 306 -0.04 -46.07 8.59
CA LEU A 306 -1.35 -46.20 9.20
C LEU A 306 -1.76 -47.68 9.36
N ALA A 307 -1.36 -48.52 8.41
CA ALA A 307 -1.64 -49.95 8.38
C ALA A 307 -0.74 -50.79 9.31
N GLU A 308 0.49 -50.33 9.61
CA GLU A 308 1.44 -51.03 10.50
C GLU A 308 0.93 -51.27 11.93
N GLY A 309 -0.12 -50.56 12.36
CA GLY A 309 -0.77 -50.81 13.65
C GLY A 309 -0.02 -50.14 14.82
N GLY A 310 -0.62 -49.09 15.38
CA GLY A 310 -0.09 -48.34 16.51
C GLY A 310 -1.08 -47.26 16.94
N SER A 311 -0.77 -46.55 18.04
CA SER A 311 -1.64 -45.45 18.46
C SER A 311 -1.67 -44.34 17.40
N PHE A 312 -2.83 -43.71 17.22
CA PHE A 312 -2.99 -42.58 16.29
C PHE A 312 -1.96 -41.46 16.56
N ARG A 313 -1.60 -41.23 17.83
CA ARG A 313 -0.59 -40.24 18.21
C ARG A 313 0.80 -40.62 17.69
N SER A 314 1.18 -41.90 17.75
CA SER A 314 2.45 -42.40 17.20
C SER A 314 2.50 -42.20 15.69
N PHE A 315 1.45 -42.65 14.99
CA PHE A 315 1.28 -42.44 13.55
C PHE A 315 1.42 -40.96 13.17
N ALA A 316 0.60 -40.07 13.76
CA ALA A 316 0.60 -38.66 13.42
C ALA A 316 1.96 -38.00 13.68
N THR A 317 2.60 -38.31 14.82
CA THR A 317 3.91 -37.74 15.17
C THR A 317 5.02 -38.23 14.24
N GLY A 318 5.03 -39.52 13.92
CA GLY A 318 5.98 -40.12 12.98
C GLY A 318 5.85 -39.50 11.59
N ARG A 319 4.63 -39.41 11.07
CA ARG A 319 4.36 -38.81 9.75
C ARG A 319 4.71 -37.33 9.71
N PHE A 320 4.39 -36.54 10.74
CA PHE A 320 4.83 -35.14 10.79
C PHE A 320 6.35 -34.97 10.71
N ARG A 321 7.14 -35.89 11.26
CA ARG A 321 8.60 -35.85 11.15
C ARG A 321 9.07 -36.25 9.75
N ALA A 322 8.46 -37.28 9.18
CA ALA A 322 8.87 -37.85 7.90
C ALA A 322 8.51 -36.96 6.70
N THR A 323 7.38 -36.24 6.73
CA THR A 323 6.95 -35.45 5.54
C THR A 323 7.55 -34.05 5.48
N ARG A 324 8.10 -33.53 6.57
CA ARG A 324 8.40 -32.10 6.70
C ARG A 324 9.53 -31.60 5.81
N ALA A 325 10.65 -32.31 5.79
CA ALA A 325 11.82 -31.88 5.01
C ALA A 325 11.57 -31.96 3.50
N PRO A 326 10.97 -33.04 2.94
CA PRO A 326 10.60 -33.10 1.52
C PRO A 326 9.64 -31.98 1.10
N GLU A 327 8.65 -31.64 1.94
CA GLU A 327 7.68 -30.57 1.67
C GLU A 327 8.35 -29.18 1.59
N LEU A 328 9.22 -28.86 2.55
CA LEU A 328 9.92 -27.58 2.55
C LEU A 328 10.95 -27.49 1.42
N LEU A 329 11.59 -28.60 1.06
CA LEU A 329 12.49 -28.65 -0.08
C LEU A 329 11.73 -28.37 -1.39
N ALA A 330 10.56 -28.99 -1.58
CA ALA A 330 9.71 -28.78 -2.76
C ALA A 330 9.38 -27.30 -2.98
N MET A 331 8.95 -26.65 -1.91
CA MET A 331 8.57 -25.24 -1.95
C MET A 331 9.77 -24.30 -2.07
N GLY A 332 10.85 -24.57 -1.33
CA GLY A 332 12.04 -23.73 -1.36
C GLY A 332 12.75 -23.77 -2.71
N LEU A 333 12.80 -24.94 -3.36
CA LEU A 333 13.30 -25.03 -4.73
C LEU A 333 12.38 -24.30 -5.71
N TYR A 334 11.05 -24.43 -5.56
CA TYR A 334 10.11 -23.76 -6.46
C TYR A 334 10.23 -22.24 -6.39
N GLU A 335 10.24 -21.67 -5.20
CA GLU A 335 10.42 -20.23 -4.98
C GLU A 335 11.74 -19.72 -5.58
N VAL A 336 12.81 -20.51 -5.53
CA VAL A 336 14.10 -20.14 -6.09
C VAL A 336 14.12 -20.33 -7.60
N PHE A 337 13.43 -21.33 -8.15
CA PHE A 337 13.43 -21.65 -9.58
C PHE A 337 12.45 -20.81 -10.40
N ALA A 338 11.34 -20.37 -9.82
CA ALA A 338 10.35 -19.52 -10.49
C ALA A 338 10.62 -18.00 -10.36
N ASP A 339 11.56 -17.58 -9.51
CA ASP A 339 11.79 -16.16 -9.21
C ASP A 339 12.92 -15.54 -10.05
N HIS A 340 12.61 -14.57 -10.89
CA HIS A 340 13.56 -13.94 -11.81
C HIS A 340 14.43 -12.84 -11.20
N ARG A 341 14.27 -12.53 -9.91
CA ARG A 341 15.04 -11.47 -9.25
C ARG A 341 16.52 -11.84 -9.06
N LEU A 342 17.36 -10.82 -8.94
CA LEU A 342 18.82 -10.97 -8.84
C LEU A 342 19.26 -11.81 -7.63
N GLU A 343 18.55 -11.72 -6.51
CA GLU A 343 18.82 -12.54 -5.32
C GLU A 343 18.49 -14.02 -5.53
N ALA A 344 17.41 -14.34 -6.24
CA ALA A 344 17.05 -15.72 -6.55
C ALA A 344 18.02 -16.31 -7.58
N ALA A 345 18.43 -15.53 -8.58
CA ALA A 345 19.51 -15.91 -9.50
C ALA A 345 20.85 -16.15 -8.78
N ALA A 346 21.17 -15.37 -7.74
CA ALA A 346 22.36 -15.61 -6.93
C ALA A 346 22.27 -16.91 -6.11
N LEU A 347 21.08 -17.22 -5.57
CA LEU A 347 20.81 -18.49 -4.89
C LEU A 347 20.90 -19.68 -5.83
N ARG A 348 20.28 -19.62 -7.02
CA ARG A 348 20.38 -20.66 -8.07
C ARG A 348 21.82 -20.95 -8.46
N ARG A 349 22.61 -19.92 -8.76
CA ARG A 349 24.04 -20.09 -9.05
C ARG A 349 24.82 -20.69 -7.88
N ALA A 350 24.42 -20.46 -6.63
CA ALA A 350 25.02 -21.14 -5.49
C ALA A 350 24.61 -22.62 -5.41
N ILE A 351 23.35 -22.95 -5.68
CA ILE A 351 22.84 -24.32 -5.79
C ILE A 351 23.58 -25.09 -6.88
N TYR A 352 23.67 -24.53 -8.10
CA TYR A 352 24.35 -25.14 -9.24
C TYR A 352 25.81 -25.45 -8.92
N ARG A 353 26.53 -24.47 -8.35
CA ARG A 353 27.92 -24.66 -7.93
C ARG A 353 28.05 -25.75 -6.86
N ASN A 354 27.13 -25.81 -5.91
CA ASN A 354 27.15 -26.85 -4.88
C ASN A 354 26.96 -28.25 -5.48
N TRP A 355 26.02 -28.41 -6.41
CA TRP A 355 25.79 -29.69 -7.07
C TRP A 355 26.97 -30.09 -7.95
N ARG A 356 27.58 -29.15 -8.68
CA ARG A 356 28.77 -29.42 -9.49
C ARG A 356 30.00 -29.76 -8.66
N ALA A 357 30.23 -29.06 -7.55
CA ALA A 357 31.45 -29.19 -6.75
C ALA A 357 31.42 -30.33 -5.71
N HIS A 358 30.24 -30.77 -5.27
CA HIS A 358 30.13 -31.67 -4.12
C HIS A 358 29.14 -32.82 -4.35
N GLY A 359 29.67 -34.02 -4.62
CA GLY A 359 28.88 -35.25 -4.77
C GLY A 359 27.99 -35.56 -3.57
N VAL A 360 28.49 -35.34 -2.35
CA VAL A 360 27.71 -35.53 -1.10
C VAL A 360 26.49 -34.61 -1.02
N VAL A 361 26.57 -33.40 -1.58
CA VAL A 361 25.42 -32.48 -1.61
C VAL A 361 24.38 -32.95 -2.63
N ARG A 362 24.81 -33.44 -3.80
CA ARG A 362 23.90 -34.06 -4.79
C ARG A 362 23.17 -35.25 -4.20
N ASP A 363 23.92 -36.19 -3.61
CA ASP A 363 23.38 -37.39 -2.96
C ASP A 363 22.34 -37.03 -1.89
N ARG A 364 22.68 -36.09 -0.99
CA ARG A 364 21.76 -35.63 0.04
C ARG A 364 20.50 -34.95 -0.51
N THR A 365 20.64 -34.08 -1.52
CA THR A 365 19.49 -33.46 -2.19
C THR A 365 18.58 -34.53 -2.79
N MET A 366 19.15 -35.54 -3.45
CA MET A 366 18.39 -36.63 -4.06
C MET A 366 17.74 -37.57 -3.03
N ARG A 367 18.37 -37.83 -1.88
CA ARG A 367 17.74 -38.56 -0.77
C ARG A 367 16.56 -37.81 -0.16
N LEU A 368 16.70 -36.49 0.02
CA LEU A 368 15.60 -35.63 0.50
C LEU A 368 14.43 -35.61 -0.52
N LEU A 369 14.74 -35.53 -1.81
CA LEU A 369 13.76 -35.58 -2.89
C LEU A 369 13.06 -36.95 -2.94
N ALA A 370 13.81 -38.05 -2.87
CA ALA A 370 13.28 -39.41 -2.87
C ALA A 370 12.54 -39.81 -1.58
N CYS A 371 12.46 -38.90 -0.59
CA CYS A 371 11.90 -39.13 0.74
C CYS A 371 12.62 -40.23 1.55
N GLU A 372 13.90 -40.50 1.25
CA GLU A 372 14.75 -41.43 1.99
C GLU A 372 15.48 -40.76 3.15
N GLU A 373 15.73 -39.45 3.03
CA GLU A 373 16.20 -38.60 4.12
C GLU A 373 15.08 -37.62 4.50
N THR A 374 14.78 -37.51 5.78
CA THR A 374 13.71 -36.63 6.30
C THR A 374 14.20 -35.70 7.41
N SER A 375 15.51 -35.65 7.65
CA SER A 375 16.15 -34.81 8.67
C SER A 375 16.01 -33.34 8.33
N MET A 376 15.23 -32.64 9.15
CA MET A 376 15.14 -31.18 9.14
C MET A 376 16.50 -30.53 9.37
N THR A 377 17.35 -31.09 10.23
CA THR A 377 18.69 -30.54 10.50
C THR A 377 19.55 -30.54 9.23
N HIS A 378 19.52 -31.64 8.46
CA HIS A 378 20.27 -31.75 7.23
C HIS A 378 19.79 -30.76 6.16
N LEU A 379 18.48 -30.57 6.03
CA LEU A 379 17.91 -29.55 5.14
C LEU A 379 18.38 -28.14 5.53
N VAL A 380 18.31 -27.80 6.82
CA VAL A 380 18.66 -26.46 7.31
C VAL A 380 20.13 -26.14 7.08
N LEU A 381 21.02 -27.07 7.39
CA LEU A 381 22.45 -26.89 7.15
C LEU A 381 22.76 -26.71 5.66
N ALA A 382 22.10 -27.47 4.78
CA ALA A 382 22.26 -27.33 3.34
C ALA A 382 21.78 -25.98 2.81
N THR A 383 20.63 -25.48 3.30
CA THR A 383 20.11 -24.16 2.95
C THR A 383 21.05 -23.04 3.42
N LEU A 384 21.52 -23.09 4.66
CA LEU A 384 22.45 -22.09 5.21
C LEU A 384 23.77 -22.05 4.43
N ALA A 385 24.35 -23.22 4.13
CA ALA A 385 25.56 -23.29 3.32
C ALA A 385 25.37 -22.67 1.93
N THR A 386 24.20 -22.89 1.31
CA THR A 386 23.84 -22.29 0.01
C THR A 386 23.71 -20.77 0.11
N VAL A 387 23.03 -20.26 1.12
CA VAL A 387 22.89 -18.82 1.40
C VAL A 387 24.24 -18.15 1.60
N ILE A 388 25.11 -18.74 2.43
CA ILE A 388 26.44 -18.20 2.72
C ILE A 388 27.27 -18.11 1.43
N ARG A 389 27.24 -19.16 0.60
CA ARG A 389 27.95 -19.17 -0.69
C ARG A 389 27.35 -18.19 -1.71
N ALA A 390 26.04 -17.97 -1.70
CA ALA A 390 25.40 -16.95 -2.53
C ALA A 390 25.89 -15.55 -2.13
N ILE A 391 25.86 -15.22 -0.84
CA ILE A 391 26.35 -13.94 -0.31
C ILE A 391 27.84 -13.77 -0.63
N ALA A 392 28.68 -14.76 -0.33
CA ALA A 392 30.11 -14.71 -0.61
C ALA A 392 30.40 -14.52 -2.11
N GLY A 393 29.62 -15.17 -2.99
CA GLY A 393 29.71 -15.00 -4.43
C GLY A 393 29.37 -13.57 -4.88
N VAL A 394 28.28 -13.01 -4.37
CA VAL A 394 27.85 -11.64 -4.67
C VAL A 394 28.89 -10.62 -4.18
N VAL A 395 29.34 -10.74 -2.93
CA VAL A 395 30.35 -9.86 -2.33
C VAL A 395 31.65 -9.91 -3.15
N ARG A 396 32.13 -11.11 -3.51
CA ARG A 396 33.35 -11.28 -4.31
C ARG A 396 33.21 -10.67 -5.70
N SER A 397 32.06 -10.85 -6.37
CA SER A 397 31.82 -10.23 -7.69
C SER A 397 31.71 -8.71 -7.62
N SER A 398 31.06 -8.18 -6.57
CA SER A 398 30.89 -6.74 -6.39
C SER A 398 32.19 -6.04 -5.98
N PHE A 399 33.07 -6.72 -5.22
CA PHE A 399 34.42 -6.24 -4.92
C PHE A 399 35.24 -6.08 -6.20
N ARG A 400 35.24 -7.09 -7.07
CA ARG A 400 35.96 -7.06 -8.36
C ARG A 400 35.45 -6.00 -9.34
N GLN A 401 34.18 -5.59 -9.21
CA GLN A 401 33.52 -4.61 -10.09
C GLN A 401 33.38 -3.21 -9.46
N LEU A 402 33.95 -2.94 -8.27
CA LEU A 402 33.78 -1.68 -7.53
C LEU A 402 32.30 -1.26 -7.31
N ALA A 403 31.38 -2.24 -7.28
CA ALA A 403 29.93 -2.02 -7.31
C ALA A 403 29.25 -2.34 -5.97
N TRP A 404 29.69 -1.70 -4.88
CA TRP A 404 29.24 -1.98 -3.51
C TRP A 404 27.73 -1.76 -3.27
N ARG A 405 27.11 -0.81 -3.99
CA ARG A 405 25.66 -0.59 -3.94
C ARG A 405 24.86 -1.77 -4.52
N ARG A 406 25.41 -2.49 -5.49
CA ARG A 406 24.80 -3.70 -6.07
C ARG A 406 24.91 -4.89 -5.10
N ALA A 407 26.00 -4.96 -4.33
CA ALA A 407 26.18 -5.99 -3.30
C ALA A 407 25.09 -5.90 -2.23
N SER A 408 24.83 -4.71 -1.69
CA SER A 408 23.82 -4.53 -0.65
C SER A 408 22.40 -4.80 -1.16
N TYR A 409 22.08 -4.41 -2.41
CA TYR A 409 20.80 -4.67 -3.06
C TYR A 409 20.47 -6.17 -3.19
N ILE A 410 21.49 -7.02 -3.39
CA ILE A 410 21.31 -8.46 -3.55
C ILE A 410 21.46 -9.19 -2.20
N VAL A 411 22.42 -8.78 -1.35
CA VAL A 411 22.70 -9.46 -0.07
C VAL A 411 21.60 -9.23 0.96
N VAL A 412 21.02 -8.03 1.05
CA VAL A 412 19.97 -7.73 2.04
C VAL A 412 18.73 -8.62 1.84
N PRO A 413 18.15 -8.74 0.63
CA PRO A 413 17.06 -9.70 0.38
C PRO A 413 17.43 -11.15 0.69
N ILE A 414 18.66 -11.61 0.36
CA ILE A 414 19.13 -12.97 0.69
C ILE A 414 19.14 -13.18 2.21
N VAL A 415 19.67 -12.22 2.98
CA VAL A 415 19.70 -12.28 4.45
C VAL A 415 18.30 -12.24 5.04
N THR A 416 17.38 -11.45 4.47
CA THR A 416 15.97 -11.41 4.88
C THR A 416 15.30 -12.76 4.65
N ARG A 417 15.45 -13.38 3.46
CA ARG A 417 14.95 -14.74 3.18
C ARG A 417 15.57 -15.78 4.13
N ALA A 418 16.85 -15.68 4.45
CA ALA A 418 17.51 -16.61 5.37
C ALA A 418 17.03 -16.46 6.82
N ARG A 419 16.89 -15.22 7.33
CA ARG A 419 16.35 -14.94 8.67
C ARG A 419 14.90 -15.42 8.81
N TRP A 420 14.12 -15.28 7.75
CA TRP A 420 12.76 -15.78 7.65
C TRP A 420 12.70 -17.32 7.76
N PHE A 421 13.53 -18.04 7.01
CA PHE A 421 13.60 -19.51 7.03
C PHE A 421 13.95 -19.99 8.44
N MET A 422 14.94 -19.35 9.07
CA MET A 422 15.38 -19.63 10.43
C MET A 422 14.30 -19.35 11.49
N ARG A 423 13.48 -18.31 11.32
CA ARG A 423 12.33 -18.04 12.20
C ARG A 423 11.24 -19.11 12.07
N GLY A 424 10.97 -19.60 10.85
CA GLY A 424 10.05 -20.71 10.63
C GLY A 424 10.49 -21.98 11.36
N ILE A 425 11.79 -22.28 11.33
CA ILE A 425 12.40 -23.41 12.04
C ILE A 425 12.34 -23.25 13.56
N ARG A 426 12.57 -22.03 14.08
CA ARG A 426 12.48 -21.76 15.52
C ARG A 426 11.07 -21.98 16.05
N LYS A 427 10.05 -21.45 15.35
CA LYS A 427 8.64 -21.65 15.70
C LYS A 427 8.19 -23.12 15.59
N LEU A 428 8.78 -23.90 14.69
CA LEU A 428 8.59 -25.35 14.61
C LEU A 428 9.14 -26.09 15.84
N LYS A 429 10.28 -25.63 16.38
CA LYS A 429 10.88 -26.19 17.60
C LYS A 429 10.06 -25.84 18.85
N GLU A 430 9.52 -24.62 18.90
CA GLU A 430 8.63 -24.14 19.97
C GLU A 430 7.29 -24.93 19.98
N ALA A 431 6.70 -25.21 18.81
CA ALA A 431 5.48 -26.01 18.68
C ALA A 431 5.64 -27.49 19.11
N ARG A 432 6.89 -27.99 19.17
CA ARG A 432 7.21 -29.37 19.58
C ARG A 432 7.21 -29.57 21.10
N ASN A 433 7.39 -28.50 21.87
CA ASN A 433 7.55 -28.57 23.33
C ASN A 433 6.25 -28.31 24.11
N GLY A 434 5.19 -27.86 23.45
CA GLY A 434 3.88 -27.64 24.08
C GLY A 434 3.02 -28.91 24.08
N GLY A 435 3.05 -29.68 25.17
CA GLY A 435 2.14 -30.80 25.38
C GLY A 435 0.73 -30.33 25.77
N GLY A 436 -0.30 -30.88 25.10
CA GLY A 436 -1.71 -30.83 25.54
C GLY A 436 -2.42 -29.48 25.40
N GLY A 437 -3.56 -29.45 24.68
CA GLY A 437 -4.49 -28.31 24.66
C GLY A 437 -4.08 -27.08 23.83
N GLN A 438 -2.85 -26.57 23.99
CA GLN A 438 -2.31 -25.40 23.26
C GLN A 438 -1.90 -25.71 21.80
N ASP A 439 -1.97 -26.99 21.42
CA ASP A 439 -1.51 -27.57 20.16
C ASP A 439 -2.27 -27.04 18.92
N ARG A 440 -3.57 -26.68 19.06
CA ARG A 440 -4.37 -26.12 17.94
C ARG A 440 -3.94 -24.69 17.58
N GLN A 441 -3.65 -23.85 18.57
CA GLN A 441 -3.30 -22.44 18.34
C GLN A 441 -1.86 -22.32 17.86
N ALA A 442 -0.93 -23.12 18.40
CA ALA A 442 0.44 -23.23 17.92
C ALA A 442 0.51 -23.78 16.48
N ARG A 443 -0.28 -24.81 16.14
CA ARG A 443 -0.37 -25.34 14.76
C ARG A 443 -1.04 -24.37 13.79
N ARG A 444 -2.06 -23.61 14.23
CA ARG A 444 -2.67 -22.52 13.44
C ARG A 444 -1.71 -21.33 13.27
N ALA A 445 -0.91 -20.99 14.27
CA ALA A 445 0.12 -19.96 14.21
C ALA A 445 1.30 -20.40 13.34
N LEU A 446 1.64 -21.69 13.34
CA LEU A 446 2.62 -22.29 12.45
C LEU A 446 2.10 -22.35 11.01
N SER A 447 0.84 -22.70 10.78
CA SER A 447 0.20 -22.66 9.46
C SER A 447 0.09 -21.24 8.93
N ARG A 448 -0.26 -20.27 9.76
CA ARG A 448 -0.25 -18.85 9.41
C ARG A 448 1.16 -18.35 9.17
N ALA A 449 2.13 -18.75 10.00
CA ALA A 449 3.53 -18.45 9.78
C ALA A 449 3.97 -19.03 8.44
N LEU A 450 3.79 -20.33 8.15
CA LEU A 450 4.14 -20.96 6.87
C LEU A 450 3.45 -20.31 5.67
N LEU A 451 2.13 -20.09 5.74
CA LEU A 451 1.37 -19.51 4.64
C LEU A 451 1.71 -18.02 4.40
N ALA A 452 1.88 -17.23 5.46
CA ALA A 452 2.36 -15.84 5.39
C ALA A 452 3.85 -15.76 5.04
N SER A 453 4.59 -16.82 5.31
CA SER A 453 6.00 -16.92 5.00
C SER A 453 6.20 -17.18 3.51
N MET A 454 5.29 -17.94 2.88
CA MET A 454 5.41 -18.41 1.48
C MET A 454 4.70 -17.50 0.48
N SER A 455 4.76 -16.19 0.72
CA SER A 455 4.59 -15.13 -0.28
C SER A 455 5.54 -13.98 0.05
N PRO A 456 6.18 -13.34 -0.95
CA PRO A 456 6.30 -11.89 -0.88
C PRO A 456 4.87 -11.34 -0.87
N ASP A 457 4.44 -10.79 0.27
CA ASP A 457 3.18 -10.07 0.45
C ASP A 457 1.92 -10.71 -0.18
N ASP A 458 1.25 -11.58 0.57
CA ASP A 458 -0.13 -11.96 0.24
C ASP A 458 -1.11 -11.07 1.02
N GLY A 459 -1.48 -9.97 0.36
CA GLY A 459 -2.85 -9.49 0.36
C GLY A 459 -3.78 -10.66 0.04
N GLY A 460 -4.69 -10.95 0.96
CA GLY A 460 -5.43 -12.19 0.99
C GLY A 460 -6.59 -12.22 0.00
N ALA A 461 -6.30 -12.52 -1.27
CA ALA A 461 -7.28 -12.96 -2.25
C ALA A 461 -8.23 -14.03 -1.66
N GLY A 462 -9.41 -13.58 -1.25
CA GLY A 462 -10.61 -14.37 -1.20
C GLY A 462 -11.09 -14.54 -2.63
N ALA A 463 -11.08 -15.77 -3.12
CA ALA A 463 -11.69 -16.11 -4.39
C ALA A 463 -13.21 -15.85 -4.31
N ALA A 464 -13.61 -14.62 -4.60
CA ALA A 464 -14.91 -14.35 -5.18
C ALA A 464 -14.87 -14.94 -6.60
N ARG A 465 -15.72 -15.93 -6.83
CA ARG A 465 -16.16 -16.29 -8.17
C ARG A 465 -16.88 -15.06 -8.73
N THR A 466 -16.22 -14.28 -9.56
CA THR A 466 -16.89 -13.48 -10.59
C THR A 466 -16.10 -13.70 -11.86
N GLY A 467 -16.81 -13.82 -12.98
CA GLY A 467 -16.24 -14.16 -14.27
C GLY A 467 -15.20 -13.14 -14.72
N GLU A 468 -14.87 -13.16 -16.01
CA GLU A 468 -14.40 -11.95 -16.65
C GLU A 468 -15.38 -10.81 -16.34
N SER A 469 -15.10 -10.01 -15.31
CA SER A 469 -15.72 -8.71 -15.20
C SER A 469 -14.95 -7.88 -16.20
N ALA A 470 -15.54 -7.69 -17.38
CA ALA A 470 -15.11 -6.73 -18.40
C ALA A 470 -14.42 -5.51 -17.78
N SER A 471 -13.33 -5.02 -18.40
CA SER A 471 -12.79 -3.68 -18.10
C SER A 471 -13.98 -2.72 -18.10
N PRO A 472 -14.44 -2.25 -16.94
CA PRO A 472 -15.72 -1.56 -16.86
C PRO A 472 -15.66 -0.33 -17.74
N ASP A 473 -16.74 -0.07 -18.44
CA ASP A 473 -16.93 1.18 -19.16
C ASP A 473 -17.18 2.28 -18.14
N ALA A 474 -16.29 3.27 -18.10
CA ALA A 474 -16.42 4.37 -17.16
C ALA A 474 -17.24 5.54 -17.73
N GLU A 475 -17.62 5.51 -19.01
CA GLU A 475 -18.28 6.63 -19.68
C GLU A 475 -19.59 7.10 -19.00
N PRO A 476 -20.51 6.22 -18.55
CA PRO A 476 -21.72 6.68 -17.86
C PRO A 476 -21.41 7.41 -16.54
N ALA A 477 -20.42 6.92 -15.80
CA ALA A 477 -19.99 7.53 -14.54
C ALA A 477 -19.27 8.85 -14.78
N LEU A 478 -18.45 8.94 -15.85
CA LEU A 478 -17.79 10.18 -16.26
C LEU A 478 -18.79 11.28 -16.59
N ARG A 479 -19.87 10.97 -17.31
CA ARG A 479 -20.91 11.97 -17.63
C ARG A 479 -21.60 12.49 -16.36
N ARG A 480 -21.94 11.61 -15.41
CA ARG A 480 -22.53 12.03 -14.12
C ARG A 480 -21.55 12.85 -13.28
N ALA A 481 -20.29 12.43 -13.20
CA ALA A 481 -19.26 13.14 -12.45
C ALA A 481 -18.94 14.51 -13.07
N ALA A 482 -18.91 14.61 -14.39
CA ALA A 482 -18.78 15.89 -15.09
C ALA A 482 -19.99 16.78 -14.80
N GLY A 483 -21.22 16.27 -14.93
CA GLY A 483 -22.44 17.01 -14.56
C GLY A 483 -22.41 17.55 -13.14
N ARG A 484 -22.02 16.70 -12.17
CA ARG A 484 -21.87 17.10 -10.77
C ARG A 484 -20.85 18.24 -10.60
N LEU A 485 -19.72 18.15 -11.29
CA LEU A 485 -18.71 19.19 -11.20
C LEU A 485 -19.17 20.49 -11.89
N LEU A 486 -19.93 20.42 -12.98
CA LEU A 486 -20.55 21.59 -13.62
C LEU A 486 -21.50 22.32 -12.66
N ASP A 487 -22.33 21.58 -11.91
CA ASP A 487 -23.26 22.14 -10.92
C ASP A 487 -22.55 22.87 -9.75
N LEU A 488 -21.27 22.57 -9.54
CA LEU A 488 -20.44 23.17 -8.49
C LEU A 488 -19.63 24.37 -8.99
N GLN A 489 -19.70 24.72 -10.27
CA GLN A 489 -18.99 25.89 -10.80
C GLN A 489 -19.68 27.18 -10.37
N GLY A 490 -18.92 28.11 -9.79
CA GLY A 490 -19.38 29.46 -9.47
C GLY A 490 -19.59 30.32 -10.72
N GLU A 491 -20.34 31.41 -10.55
CA GLU A 491 -20.64 32.36 -11.64
C GLU A 491 -19.38 33.02 -12.23
N ASP A 492 -18.34 33.20 -11.41
CA ASP A 492 -17.03 33.72 -11.80
C ASP A 492 -16.15 32.68 -12.53
N GLY A 493 -16.65 31.46 -12.71
CA GLY A 493 -15.96 30.35 -13.35
C GLY A 493 -15.12 29.50 -12.40
N ALA A 494 -15.03 29.85 -11.11
CA ALA A 494 -14.23 29.12 -10.14
C ALA A 494 -14.93 27.86 -9.60
N TRP A 495 -14.14 26.95 -9.05
CA TRP A 495 -14.59 25.93 -8.12
C TRP A 495 -13.90 26.15 -6.78
N GLU A 496 -14.65 26.03 -5.69
CA GLU A 496 -14.10 26.11 -4.34
C GLU A 496 -14.85 25.19 -3.37
N GLY A 497 -14.10 24.36 -2.65
CA GLY A 497 -14.61 23.59 -1.52
C GLY A 497 -14.30 24.24 -0.17
N GLU A 498 -15.10 23.91 0.84
CA GLU A 498 -14.78 24.29 2.23
C GLU A 498 -13.45 23.66 2.67
N MET A 499 -12.61 24.44 3.36
CA MET A 499 -11.27 24.07 3.85
C MET A 499 -11.08 24.46 5.33
N VAL A 500 -11.86 23.85 6.20
CA VAL A 500 -11.80 24.08 7.65
C VAL A 500 -10.79 23.13 8.30
N TRP A 501 -9.99 23.67 9.20
CA TRP A 501 -9.01 22.90 9.97
C TRP A 501 -9.55 22.52 11.35
N CYS A 502 -9.66 23.48 12.26
CA CYS A 502 -10.10 23.21 13.63
C CYS A 502 -10.82 24.41 14.26
N PRO A 503 -11.65 24.20 15.30
CA PRO A 503 -12.47 25.26 15.89
C PRO A 503 -11.64 26.35 16.60
N MET A 504 -10.33 26.15 16.80
CA MET A 504 -9.45 27.15 17.42
C MET A 504 -9.48 28.49 16.67
N LEU A 505 -9.60 28.49 15.33
CA LEU A 505 -9.57 29.72 14.54
C LEU A 505 -10.83 30.55 14.80
N THR A 506 -11.98 29.88 14.88
CA THR A 506 -13.25 30.53 15.21
C THR A 506 -13.25 31.03 16.66
N ALA A 507 -12.65 30.28 17.59
CA ALA A 507 -12.44 30.77 18.95
C ALA A 507 -11.51 32.00 18.98
N GLN A 508 -10.37 31.97 18.27
CA GLN A 508 -9.46 33.11 18.18
C GLN A 508 -10.12 34.38 17.61
N TYR A 509 -11.05 34.23 16.66
CA TYR A 509 -11.87 35.35 16.20
C TYR A 509 -12.74 35.94 17.33
N VAL A 510 -13.42 35.11 18.12
CA VAL A 510 -14.20 35.58 19.28
C VAL A 510 -13.30 36.30 20.29
N LEU A 511 -12.12 35.73 20.55
CA LEU A 511 -11.13 36.30 21.45
C LEU A 511 -10.60 37.64 20.95
N LEU A 512 -10.35 37.76 19.64
CA LEU A 512 -9.98 39.00 18.98
C LEU A 512 -11.06 40.07 19.23
N GLN A 513 -12.33 39.76 18.91
CA GLN A 513 -13.43 40.71 19.07
C GLN A 513 -13.58 41.18 20.52
N HIS A 514 -13.41 40.27 21.49
CA HIS A 514 -13.42 40.64 22.90
C HIS A 514 -12.28 41.60 23.27
N VAL A 515 -11.07 41.36 22.79
CA VAL A 515 -9.92 42.25 23.04
C VAL A 515 -10.14 43.64 22.44
N LEU A 516 -10.75 43.72 21.25
CA LEU A 516 -11.06 44.97 20.57
C LEU A 516 -12.26 45.72 21.22
N GLY A 517 -13.06 45.04 22.04
CA GLY A 517 -14.30 45.58 22.60
C GLY A 517 -15.48 45.56 21.62
N GLU A 518 -15.36 44.80 20.53
CA GLU A 518 -16.36 44.71 19.46
C GLU A 518 -17.43 43.67 19.76
N ARG A 519 -18.67 43.94 19.35
CA ARG A 519 -19.79 43.02 19.53
C ARG A 519 -19.97 42.14 18.29
N ILE A 520 -20.05 40.83 18.49
CA ILE A 520 -20.46 39.89 17.46
C ILE A 520 -21.99 39.93 17.36
N ASP A 521 -22.51 40.09 16.15
CA ASP A 521 -23.96 40.13 15.92
C ASP A 521 -24.64 38.82 16.35
N SER A 522 -25.92 38.90 16.72
CA SER A 522 -26.65 37.76 17.27
C SER A 522 -26.77 36.58 16.29
N GLY A 523 -26.78 36.86 14.98
CA GLY A 523 -26.84 35.85 13.92
C GLY A 523 -25.54 35.07 13.82
N ARG A 524 -24.41 35.77 13.68
CA ARG A 524 -23.05 35.19 13.67
C ARG A 524 -22.75 34.49 14.98
N ARG A 525 -23.12 35.07 16.13
CA ARG A 525 -23.01 34.42 17.45
C ARG A 525 -23.67 33.04 17.45
N ARG A 526 -24.94 32.95 17.04
CA ARG A 526 -25.67 31.68 16.98
C ARG A 526 -24.99 30.68 16.04
N ARG A 527 -24.51 31.15 14.88
CA ARG A 527 -23.80 30.32 13.91
C ARG A 527 -22.44 29.83 14.43
N ILE A 528 -21.69 30.65 15.17
CA ILE A 528 -20.43 30.23 15.81
C ILE A 528 -20.69 29.15 16.87
N LEU A 529 -21.69 29.34 17.73
CA LEU A 529 -22.03 28.34 18.75
C LEU A 529 -22.44 26.99 18.13
N ARG A 530 -23.20 27.03 17.02
CA ARG A 530 -23.52 25.84 16.24
C ARG A 530 -22.26 25.16 15.69
N SER A 531 -21.28 25.92 15.23
CA SER A 531 -19.99 25.36 14.78
C SER A 531 -19.23 24.66 15.90
N PHE A 532 -19.20 25.23 17.11
CA PHE A 532 -18.60 24.58 18.28
C PHE A 532 -19.33 23.30 18.67
N GLU A 533 -20.66 23.30 18.62
CA GLU A 533 -21.47 22.09 18.87
C GLU A 533 -21.14 20.98 17.84
N ARG A 534 -21.01 21.33 16.57
CA ARG A 534 -20.75 20.38 15.47
C ARG A 534 -19.32 19.83 15.43
N THR A 535 -18.36 20.56 15.98
CA THR A 535 -16.94 20.18 16.00
C THR A 535 -16.53 19.49 17.30
N ARG A 536 -17.48 19.27 18.21
CA ARG A 536 -17.25 18.64 19.51
C ARG A 536 -16.95 17.15 19.37
N LEU A 537 -15.94 16.68 20.10
CA LEU A 537 -15.57 15.26 20.15
C LEU A 537 -16.62 14.45 20.95
N ALA A 538 -16.53 13.12 20.87
CA ALA A 538 -17.49 12.22 21.53
C ALA A 538 -17.52 12.36 23.07
N ASP A 539 -16.40 12.78 23.68
CA ASP A 539 -16.30 13.06 25.12
C ASP A 539 -16.78 14.47 25.51
N GLY A 540 -17.17 15.29 24.53
CA GLY A 540 -17.66 16.64 24.74
C GLY A 540 -16.58 17.74 24.79
N ALA A 541 -15.30 17.41 24.58
CA ALA A 541 -14.20 18.37 24.45
C ALA A 541 -13.86 18.67 22.98
N TRP A 542 -12.75 19.37 22.71
CA TRP A 542 -12.29 19.71 21.36
C TRP A 542 -10.82 19.36 21.11
N GLY A 543 -10.50 19.01 19.87
CA GLY A 543 -9.16 18.65 19.41
C GLY A 543 -8.76 19.37 18.13
N LEU A 544 -7.61 19.00 17.57
CA LEU A 544 -7.11 19.55 16.30
C LEU A 544 -7.94 19.11 15.08
N HIS A 545 -8.67 18.00 15.19
CA HIS A 545 -9.60 17.47 14.19
C HIS A 545 -10.46 16.35 14.81
N GLU A 546 -11.44 15.82 14.08
CA GLU A 546 -12.40 14.82 14.61
C GLU A 546 -11.75 13.50 15.06
N HIS A 547 -10.65 13.07 14.43
CA HIS A 547 -9.89 11.89 14.85
C HIS A 547 -8.81 12.14 15.92
N SER A 548 -8.64 13.38 16.40
CA SER A 548 -7.62 13.71 17.38
C SER A 548 -8.14 13.49 18.81
N PRO A 549 -7.27 13.19 19.79
CA PRO A 549 -7.68 13.27 21.19
C PRO A 549 -8.01 14.72 21.58
N PRO A 550 -8.71 14.95 22.70
CA PRO A 550 -8.87 16.28 23.27
C PRO A 550 -7.52 16.97 23.46
N HIS A 551 -7.41 18.17 22.92
CA HIS A 551 -6.26 19.04 23.11
C HIS A 551 -6.62 20.10 24.14
N LEU A 552 -5.76 20.27 25.15
CA LEU A 552 -5.97 21.28 26.18
C LEU A 552 -6.02 22.68 25.57
N PHE A 553 -5.14 22.96 24.61
CA PHE A 553 -5.14 24.22 23.85
C PHE A 553 -6.46 24.50 23.14
N VAL A 554 -6.99 23.55 22.36
CA VAL A 554 -8.20 23.80 21.57
C VAL A 554 -9.40 23.89 22.49
N THR A 555 -9.51 22.98 23.46
CA THR A 555 -10.64 22.94 24.40
C THR A 555 -10.72 24.21 25.23
N VAL A 556 -9.60 24.71 25.77
CA VAL A 556 -9.64 25.94 26.58
C VAL A 556 -10.03 27.16 25.74
N LEU A 557 -9.56 27.27 24.49
CA LEU A 557 -9.94 28.39 23.63
C LEU A 557 -11.41 28.37 23.26
N VAL A 558 -11.95 27.19 22.89
CA VAL A 558 -13.37 27.06 22.56
C VAL A 558 -14.25 27.30 23.78
N TYR A 559 -13.87 26.75 24.95
CA TYR A 559 -14.57 26.99 26.20
C TYR A 559 -14.65 28.49 26.54
N VAL A 560 -13.50 29.18 26.52
CA VAL A 560 -13.43 30.61 26.78
C VAL A 560 -14.24 31.40 25.77
N ALA A 561 -14.14 31.07 24.47
CA ALA A 561 -14.93 31.72 23.43
C ALA A 561 -16.44 31.55 23.66
N SER A 562 -16.91 30.35 24.02
CA SER A 562 -18.32 30.11 24.34
C SER A 562 -18.79 30.95 25.54
N ARG A 563 -17.99 31.03 26.61
CA ARG A 563 -18.31 31.88 27.78
C ARG A 563 -18.36 33.36 27.41
N LEU A 564 -17.43 33.85 26.58
CA LEU A 564 -17.44 35.23 26.07
C LEU A 564 -18.63 35.51 25.15
N LEU A 565 -19.16 34.49 24.47
CA LEU A 565 -20.42 34.57 23.73
C LEU A 565 -21.65 34.43 24.65
N GLY A 566 -21.51 34.43 25.97
CA GLY A 566 -22.63 34.39 26.92
C GLY A 566 -23.32 33.02 27.01
N VAL A 567 -22.60 31.92 26.76
CA VAL A 567 -23.03 30.57 27.14
C VAL A 567 -22.74 30.39 28.63
N GLU A 568 -23.69 29.91 29.43
CA GLU A 568 -23.50 29.70 30.87
C GLU A 568 -22.57 28.51 31.18
N GLN A 569 -21.89 28.53 32.32
CA GLN A 569 -20.90 27.48 32.69
C GLN A 569 -21.51 26.07 32.84
N ASP A 570 -22.81 25.99 33.12
CA ASP A 570 -23.57 24.75 33.28
C ASP A 570 -24.36 24.37 32.00
N ASP A 571 -24.15 25.10 30.90
CA ASP A 571 -24.78 24.80 29.62
C ASP A 571 -24.29 23.44 29.09
N PRO A 572 -25.17 22.60 28.50
CA PRO A 572 -24.80 21.31 27.93
C PRO A 572 -23.71 21.37 26.84
N LEU A 573 -23.52 22.51 26.18
CA LEU A 573 -22.47 22.72 25.19
C LEU A 573 -21.08 22.61 25.83
N VAL A 574 -20.89 23.25 26.99
CA VAL A 574 -19.56 23.46 27.60
C VAL A 574 -19.32 22.65 28.88
N THR A 575 -20.36 22.10 29.50
CA THR A 575 -20.24 21.32 30.74
C THR A 575 -19.23 20.16 30.64
N PRO A 576 -19.20 19.34 29.56
CA PRO A 576 -18.20 18.29 29.43
C PRO A 576 -16.77 18.83 29.34
N ALA A 577 -16.57 19.90 28.55
CA ALA A 577 -15.28 20.57 28.45
C ALA A 577 -14.83 21.18 29.79
N ARG A 578 -15.74 21.73 30.59
CA ARG A 578 -15.42 22.21 31.95
C ARG A 578 -14.91 21.08 32.84
N ARG A 579 -15.52 19.88 32.77
CA ARG A 579 -15.04 18.70 33.52
C ARG A 579 -13.65 18.29 33.07
N PHE A 580 -13.42 18.20 31.77
CA PHE A 580 -12.09 17.93 31.21
C PHE A 580 -11.05 18.96 31.70
N LEU A 581 -11.39 20.25 31.69
CA LEU A 581 -10.49 21.31 32.16
C LEU A 581 -10.23 21.26 33.67
N ALA A 582 -11.18 20.76 34.47
CA ALA A 582 -11.02 20.56 35.91
C ALA A 582 -10.13 19.35 36.26
N GLU A 583 -10.06 18.36 35.38
CA GLU A 583 -9.19 17.18 35.52
C GLU A 583 -7.76 17.43 35.00
N GLU A 584 -7.59 18.44 34.16
CA GLU A 584 -6.32 18.82 33.54
C GLU A 584 -5.65 20.00 34.25
N ASP A 585 -4.34 20.13 34.06
CA ASP A 585 -3.62 21.30 34.53
C ASP A 585 -3.55 22.39 33.44
N VAL A 586 -4.42 23.40 33.54
CA VAL A 586 -4.48 24.52 32.58
C VAL A 586 -3.15 25.31 32.52
N LEU A 587 -2.31 25.28 33.57
CA LEU A 587 -0.97 25.88 33.53
C LEU A 587 -0.03 25.20 32.52
N ALA A 588 -0.35 23.98 32.10
CA ALA A 588 0.39 23.20 31.12
C ALA A 588 -0.08 23.40 29.67
N VAL A 589 -1.03 24.32 29.41
CA VAL A 589 -1.48 24.63 28.04
C VAL A 589 -0.28 24.99 27.13
N PRO A 590 -0.22 24.54 25.87
CA PRO A 590 0.81 24.94 24.91
C PRO A 590 1.06 26.45 24.84
N SER A 591 2.26 26.85 24.41
CA SER A 591 2.76 28.23 24.37
C SER A 591 1.83 29.22 23.66
N TRP A 592 1.20 28.80 22.57
CA TRP A 592 0.19 29.61 21.86
C TRP A 592 -1.06 29.82 22.71
N GLY A 593 -1.47 28.83 23.49
CA GLY A 593 -2.55 28.96 24.48
C GLY A 593 -2.19 29.91 25.59
N LYS A 594 -0.98 29.80 26.16
CA LYS A 594 -0.51 30.75 27.18
C LYS A 594 -0.53 32.19 26.66
N PHE A 595 -0.14 32.38 25.40
CA PHE A 595 -0.14 33.69 24.76
C PHE A 595 -1.55 34.27 24.61
N TRP A 596 -2.51 33.50 24.09
CA TRP A 596 -3.91 33.94 23.93
C TRP A 596 -4.61 34.16 25.28
N LEU A 597 -4.41 33.26 26.25
CA LEU A 597 -4.97 33.43 27.59
C LEU A 597 -4.34 34.64 28.31
N ALA A 598 -3.06 34.94 28.07
CA ALA A 598 -2.43 36.13 28.65
C ALA A 598 -3.03 37.43 28.09
N LEU A 599 -3.34 37.48 26.80
CA LEU A 599 -4.05 38.60 26.18
C LEU A 599 -5.42 38.86 26.82
N LEU A 600 -6.14 37.80 27.19
CA LEU A 600 -7.44 37.89 27.87
C LEU A 600 -7.35 38.12 29.38
N ASN A 601 -6.15 38.25 29.94
CA ASN A 601 -5.94 38.33 31.39
C ASN A 601 -6.35 37.05 32.16
N LEU A 602 -6.37 35.90 31.48
CA LEU A 602 -6.58 34.55 32.03
C LEU A 602 -5.26 33.80 32.27
N TYR A 603 -4.12 34.44 32.01
CA TYR A 603 -2.79 33.90 32.26
C TYR A 603 -1.81 35.06 32.48
N ASP A 604 -0.80 34.89 33.33
CA ASP A 604 0.21 35.94 33.54
C ASP A 604 1.35 35.83 32.52
N TRP A 605 1.76 36.96 31.93
CA TRP A 605 2.88 37.02 30.96
C TRP A 605 4.20 36.47 31.50
N ARG A 606 4.40 36.41 32.83
CA ARG A 606 5.55 35.75 33.47
C ARG A 606 5.60 34.26 33.16
N GLY A 607 4.48 33.61 32.84
CA GLY A 607 4.46 32.22 32.41
C GLY A 607 4.49 32.02 30.89
N VAL A 608 4.68 33.08 30.11
CA VAL A 608 4.88 32.99 28.66
C VAL A 608 6.38 33.02 28.34
N ASN A 609 6.83 32.22 27.37
CA ASN A 609 8.20 32.28 26.87
C ASN A 609 8.43 33.58 26.08
N ALA A 610 9.61 34.19 26.25
CA ALA A 610 9.88 35.49 25.65
C ALA A 610 9.95 35.41 24.11
N VAL A 611 9.17 36.27 23.44
CA VAL A 611 9.20 36.45 21.98
C VAL A 611 9.83 37.81 21.68
N LEU A 612 11.12 37.81 21.34
CA LEU A 612 11.91 39.03 21.27
C LEU A 612 11.80 39.74 19.90
N PRO A 613 11.34 41.01 19.84
CA PRO A 613 11.33 41.78 18.58
C PRO A 613 12.75 42.04 18.06
N GLU A 614 13.76 42.03 18.94
CA GLU A 614 15.16 42.28 18.57
C GLU A 614 15.75 41.19 17.66
N LEU A 615 15.15 40.00 17.55
CA LEU A 615 15.58 38.97 16.61
C LEU A 615 15.58 39.44 15.14
N TRP A 616 14.69 40.39 14.79
CA TRP A 616 14.60 41.01 13.45
C TRP A 616 15.70 42.05 13.17
N THR A 617 16.61 42.28 14.12
CA THR A 617 17.78 43.14 13.96
C THR A 617 19.09 42.36 13.81
N LEU A 618 19.05 41.04 14.02
CA LEU A 618 20.21 40.19 13.80
C LEU A 618 20.69 40.28 12.34
N PRO A 619 21.98 40.03 12.05
CA PRO A 619 22.45 39.89 10.69
C PRO A 619 21.70 38.77 9.94
N ARG A 620 21.16 39.06 8.74
CA ARG A 620 20.34 38.12 7.95
C ARG A 620 21.02 36.78 7.64
N GLY A 621 22.36 36.77 7.59
CA GLY A 621 23.15 35.57 7.34
C GLY A 621 23.17 34.56 8.50
N LEU A 622 22.76 34.97 9.72
CA LEU A 622 22.67 34.06 10.85
C LEU A 622 21.46 33.13 10.71
N PRO A 623 21.60 31.81 10.94
CA PRO A 623 20.48 30.87 10.86
C PRO A 623 19.29 31.24 11.75
N LEU A 624 19.56 31.89 12.88
CA LEU A 624 18.54 32.36 13.84
C LEU A 624 17.70 33.55 13.34
N HIS A 625 18.17 34.30 12.33
CA HIS A 625 17.44 35.47 11.86
C HIS A 625 16.09 35.05 11.26
N PRO A 626 14.96 35.68 11.65
CA PRO A 626 13.61 35.25 11.26
C PRO A 626 13.33 35.22 9.76
N SER A 627 14.07 35.97 8.93
CA SER A 627 13.96 35.85 7.47
C SER A 627 14.27 34.45 6.93
N ASN A 628 14.95 33.61 7.71
CA ASN A 628 15.30 32.25 7.35
C ASN A 628 14.24 31.21 7.76
N TRP A 629 13.24 31.63 8.53
CA TRP A 629 12.14 30.77 8.96
C TRP A 629 11.12 30.63 7.83
N TYR A 630 10.39 29.51 7.86
CA TYR A 630 9.20 29.31 7.03
C TYR A 630 8.22 30.48 7.16
N CYS A 631 7.60 30.89 6.06
CA CYS A 631 6.85 32.15 5.97
C CYS A 631 5.71 32.25 6.99
N HIS A 632 4.90 31.19 7.15
CA HIS A 632 3.82 31.16 8.15
C HIS A 632 4.36 31.42 9.57
N THR A 633 5.38 30.66 9.99
CA THR A 633 6.01 30.82 11.31
C THR A 633 6.63 32.21 11.47
N ARG A 634 7.33 32.71 10.45
CA ARG A 634 7.92 34.05 10.45
C ARG A 634 6.88 35.14 10.70
N LEU A 635 5.75 35.10 10.01
CA LEU A 635 4.71 36.12 10.10
C LEU A 635 3.93 36.04 11.42
N ILE A 636 3.61 34.83 11.88
CA ILE A 636 2.98 34.63 13.19
C ILE A 636 3.86 35.19 14.32
N TYR A 637 5.14 34.80 14.34
CA TYR A 637 6.05 35.23 15.41
C TYR A 637 6.45 36.70 15.30
N MET A 638 6.38 37.32 14.12
CA MET A 638 6.55 38.77 13.94
C MET A 638 5.47 39.56 14.70
N ALA A 639 4.21 39.16 14.54
CA ALA A 639 3.09 39.76 15.26
C ALA A 639 3.15 39.44 16.76
N MET A 640 3.41 38.18 17.13
CA MET A 640 3.57 37.80 18.54
C MET A 640 4.70 38.57 19.25
N ALA A 641 5.84 38.82 18.59
CA ALA A 641 6.92 39.63 19.15
C ALA A 641 6.48 41.08 19.43
N SER A 642 5.69 41.64 18.52
CA SER A 642 5.15 43.01 18.63
C SER A 642 4.16 43.16 19.78
N ILE A 643 3.35 42.12 20.01
CA ILE A 643 2.37 42.03 21.09
C ILE A 643 3.05 41.73 22.43
N TYR A 644 3.93 40.72 22.48
CA TYR A 644 4.64 40.30 23.69
C TYR A 644 5.43 41.46 24.31
N ALA A 645 6.05 42.31 23.49
CA ALA A 645 6.79 43.47 23.98
C ALA A 645 5.93 44.47 24.79
N ARG A 646 4.62 44.50 24.57
CA ARG A 646 3.66 45.33 25.31
C ARG A 646 3.09 44.63 26.54
N ARG A 647 3.04 43.29 26.55
CA ARG A 647 2.42 42.48 27.61
C ARG A 647 1.00 42.96 27.95
N PHE A 648 0.22 43.27 26.93
CA PHE A 648 -1.17 43.71 27.08
C PHE A 648 -2.01 42.64 27.77
N GLN A 649 -2.96 43.07 28.61
CA GLN A 649 -3.99 42.23 29.19
C GLN A 649 -5.33 42.96 29.09
N ALA A 650 -6.36 42.27 28.61
CA ALA A 650 -7.71 42.80 28.52
C ALA A 650 -8.26 43.16 29.92
N PRO A 651 -9.23 44.09 30.00
CA PRO A 651 -9.91 44.41 31.25
C PRO A 651 -10.55 43.17 31.88
N VAL A 652 -10.48 43.06 33.21
CA VAL A 652 -11.16 41.99 33.96
C VAL A 652 -12.65 42.32 34.02
N THR A 653 -13.43 41.65 33.18
CA THR A 653 -14.90 41.70 33.20
C THR A 653 -15.45 40.59 34.12
N PRO A 654 -16.74 40.62 34.51
CA PRO A 654 -17.33 39.56 35.33
C PRO A 654 -17.16 38.15 34.74
N VAL A 655 -17.24 38.01 33.41
CA VAL A 655 -17.01 36.72 32.75
C VAL A 655 -15.54 36.29 32.80
N ILE A 656 -14.58 37.23 32.73
CA ILE A 656 -13.15 36.92 32.89
C ILE A 656 -12.84 36.51 34.33
N GLU A 657 -13.46 37.14 35.32
CA GLU A 657 -13.32 36.75 36.73
C GLU A 657 -13.88 35.36 36.98
N SER A 658 -15.09 35.06 36.49
CA SER A 658 -15.69 33.71 36.52
C SER A 658 -14.78 32.68 35.84
N LEU A 659 -14.24 32.98 34.65
CA LEU A 659 -13.33 32.09 33.93
C LEU A 659 -12.04 31.79 34.70
N ARG A 660 -11.51 32.73 35.50
CA ARG A 660 -10.33 32.46 36.33
C ARG A 660 -10.62 31.41 37.40
N GLU A 661 -11.80 31.45 38.00
CA GLU A 661 -12.24 30.46 38.98
C GLU A 661 -12.55 29.12 38.30
N GLU A 662 -13.21 29.13 37.14
CA GLU A 662 -13.55 27.93 36.37
C GLU A 662 -12.30 27.19 35.88
N LEU A 663 -11.25 27.91 35.44
CA LEU A 663 -10.04 27.32 34.85
C LEU A 663 -8.95 26.94 35.88
N PHE A 664 -8.89 27.63 37.02
CA PHE A 664 -7.80 27.45 38.00
C PHE A 664 -8.29 27.20 39.43
N GLY A 665 -9.59 27.15 39.66
CA GLY A 665 -10.19 27.04 40.98
C GLY A 665 -9.93 28.27 41.84
N ASN A 666 -9.75 28.06 43.14
CA ASN A 666 -9.61 29.14 44.10
C ASN A 666 -8.15 29.60 44.23
N GLY A 667 -7.80 30.70 43.55
CA GLY A 667 -6.55 31.41 43.82
C GLY A 667 -5.71 31.78 42.60
N PHE A 668 -6.32 32.28 41.52
CA PHE A 668 -5.60 32.81 40.35
C PHE A 668 -4.43 33.74 40.73
N ALA A 669 -4.67 34.65 41.68
CA ALA A 669 -3.65 35.60 42.16
C ALA A 669 -2.49 34.94 42.93
N ARG A 670 -2.66 33.70 43.41
CA ARG A 670 -1.64 32.93 44.17
C ARG A 670 -0.81 32.00 43.28
N LEU A 671 -1.16 31.83 42.00
CA LEU A 671 -0.46 30.93 41.09
C LEU A 671 0.93 31.46 40.72
N ASP A 672 1.94 30.60 40.78
CA ASP A 672 3.27 30.91 40.25
C ASP A 672 3.35 30.59 38.75
N PHE A 673 2.82 31.49 37.94
CA PHE A 673 2.92 31.40 36.48
C PHE A 673 4.38 31.33 35.98
N SER A 674 5.35 31.88 36.72
CA SER A 674 6.74 31.90 36.29
C SER A 674 7.36 30.50 36.23
N SER A 675 6.95 29.61 37.15
CA SER A 675 7.30 28.19 37.15
C SER A 675 6.62 27.42 36.01
N ALA A 676 5.40 27.83 35.64
CA ALA A 676 4.62 27.20 34.58
C ALA A 676 5.15 27.47 33.17
N ARG A 677 6.15 28.35 32.98
CA ARG A 677 6.62 28.78 31.66
C ARG A 677 6.96 27.63 30.71
N ASN A 678 7.69 26.63 31.21
CA ASN A 678 8.08 25.44 30.46
C ASN A 678 7.24 24.19 30.80
N ARG A 679 6.18 24.36 31.60
CA ARG A 679 5.22 23.30 31.91
C ARG A 679 4.33 23.10 30.69
N LEU A 680 4.23 21.88 30.19
CA LEU A 680 3.51 21.54 28.97
C LEU A 680 2.79 20.20 29.17
N ARG A 681 1.57 20.08 28.63
CA ARG A 681 0.79 18.83 28.66
C ARG A 681 1.35 17.87 27.62
N ASP A 682 1.89 16.74 28.08
CA ASP A 682 2.55 15.76 27.22
C ASP A 682 1.68 15.21 26.08
N ALA A 683 0.37 15.09 26.30
CA ALA A 683 -0.58 14.61 25.30
C ALA A 683 -0.82 15.60 24.14
N ASP A 684 -0.52 16.89 24.31
CA ASP A 684 -0.62 17.91 23.25
C ASP A 684 0.69 18.01 22.43
N LEU A 685 1.77 17.34 22.85
CA LEU A 685 3.11 17.53 22.26
C LEU A 685 3.37 16.56 21.11
N PHE A 686 3.49 17.12 19.90
CA PHE A 686 4.09 16.45 18.76
C PHE A 686 5.60 16.71 18.68
N ALA A 687 5.99 17.99 18.71
CA ALA A 687 7.36 18.47 18.67
C ALA A 687 7.77 19.00 20.04
N ARG A 688 8.33 18.13 20.89
CA ARG A 688 8.84 18.55 22.20
C ARG A 688 9.95 19.59 22.04
N PRO A 689 9.92 20.72 22.80
CA PRO A 689 10.97 21.73 22.75
C PRO A 689 12.36 21.12 22.98
N SER A 690 13.27 21.36 22.03
CA SER A 690 14.63 20.83 22.11
C SER A 690 15.41 21.45 23.27
N VAL A 691 16.51 20.80 23.68
CA VAL A 691 17.43 21.36 24.68
C VAL A 691 17.92 22.75 24.25
N TRP A 692 18.23 22.92 22.97
CA TRP A 692 18.73 24.18 22.41
C TRP A 692 17.67 25.28 22.40
N LEU A 693 16.41 24.94 22.10
CA LEU A 693 15.32 25.91 22.20
C LEU A 693 15.10 26.35 23.64
N ARG A 694 15.14 25.41 24.61
CA ARG A 694 15.04 25.75 26.04
C ARG A 694 16.18 26.66 26.52
N VAL A 695 17.41 26.43 26.04
CA VAL A 695 18.54 27.34 26.26
C VAL A 695 18.25 28.70 25.61
N GLY A 696 17.74 28.71 24.38
CA GLY A 696 17.30 29.92 23.68
C GLY A 696 16.27 30.71 24.49
N TYR A 697 15.26 30.06 25.07
CA TYR A 697 14.28 30.70 25.95
C TYR A 697 14.91 31.25 27.23
N ALA A 698 15.85 30.54 27.84
CA ALA A 698 16.55 31.02 29.04
C ALA A 698 17.38 32.27 28.74
N LEU A 699 18.11 32.29 27.62
CA LEU A 699 18.87 33.45 27.16
C LEU A 699 17.96 34.60 26.76
N ALA A 700 16.85 34.31 26.07
CA ALA A 700 15.86 35.31 25.68
C ALA A 700 15.23 35.97 26.91
N ARG A 701 14.90 35.21 27.95
CA ARG A 701 14.42 35.72 29.23
C ARG A 701 15.47 36.60 29.92
N LEU A 702 16.72 36.16 29.95
CA LEU A 702 17.81 36.94 30.56
C LEU A 702 17.95 38.29 29.83
N TYR A 703 17.96 38.26 28.50
CA TYR A 703 18.00 39.47 27.69
C TYR A 703 16.78 40.36 27.92
N ASP A 704 15.57 39.79 27.95
CA ASP A 704 14.32 40.53 28.15
C ASP A 704 14.28 41.31 29.47
N ARG A 705 14.98 40.83 30.50
CA ARG A 705 15.12 41.55 31.78
C ARG A 705 15.98 42.82 31.67
N PHE A 706 16.97 42.82 30.77
CA PHE A 706 17.97 43.88 30.63
C PHE A 706 17.95 44.58 29.28
N HIS A 707 16.90 44.38 28.49
CA HIS A 707 16.82 44.88 27.13
C HIS A 707 16.94 46.41 27.07
N SER A 708 17.50 46.91 25.97
CA SER A 708 17.52 48.35 25.69
C SER A 708 16.14 48.83 25.25
N LYS A 709 15.51 49.69 26.06
CA LYS A 709 14.21 50.32 25.72
C LYS A 709 14.25 51.06 24.37
N ARG A 710 15.37 51.72 24.06
CA ARG A 710 15.57 52.43 22.78
C ARG A 710 15.64 51.47 21.60
N LEU A 711 16.38 50.36 21.73
CA LEU A 711 16.47 49.34 20.69
C LEU A 711 15.11 48.68 20.48
N ARG A 712 14.43 48.28 21.55
CA ARG A 712 13.10 47.67 21.50
C ARG A 712 12.09 48.54 20.76
N ARG A 713 12.03 49.83 21.09
CA ARG A 713 11.14 50.79 20.39
C ARG A 713 11.42 50.84 18.89
N ARG A 714 12.68 50.94 18.48
CA ARG A 714 13.08 50.91 17.06
C ARG A 714 12.70 49.60 16.37
N CYS A 715 12.86 48.47 17.07
CA CYS A 715 12.46 47.16 16.54
C CYS A 715 10.94 47.12 16.33
N LEU A 716 10.16 47.56 17.31
CA LEU A 716 8.69 47.58 17.21
C LEU A 716 8.20 48.47 16.07
N GLU A 717 8.77 49.66 15.88
CA GLU A 717 8.46 50.53 14.74
C GLU A 717 8.76 49.84 13.40
N LYS A 718 9.86 49.09 13.32
CA LYS A 718 10.22 48.30 12.13
C LYS A 718 9.23 47.16 11.90
N LEU A 719 8.86 46.40 12.94
CA LEU A 719 7.91 45.30 12.82
C LEU A 719 6.52 45.80 12.41
N VAL A 720 6.04 46.90 12.99
CA VAL A 720 4.76 47.52 12.61
C VAL A 720 4.76 47.92 11.13
N ARG A 721 5.82 48.56 10.64
CA ARG A 721 5.94 48.88 9.20
C ARG A 721 5.94 47.62 8.33
N GLN A 722 6.56 46.53 8.79
CA GLN A 722 6.53 45.25 8.08
C GLN A 722 5.13 44.61 8.08
N ILE A 723 4.39 44.69 9.19
CA ILE A 723 3.00 44.21 9.27
C ILE A 723 2.09 45.01 8.34
N GLN A 724 2.19 46.35 8.34
CA GLN A 724 1.42 47.20 7.42
C GLN A 724 1.73 46.90 5.95
N TRP A 725 3.02 46.71 5.62
CA TRP A 725 3.42 46.32 4.27
C TRP A 725 2.87 44.94 3.87
N GLU A 726 2.92 43.98 4.78
CA GLU A 726 2.37 42.63 4.58
C GLU A 726 0.86 42.69 4.33
N LEU A 727 0.10 43.47 5.11
CA LEU A 727 -1.33 43.66 4.90
C LEU A 727 -1.63 44.30 3.53
N ARG A 728 -0.98 45.41 3.20
CA ARG A 728 -1.22 46.11 1.92
C ARG A 728 -0.91 45.26 0.69
N THR A 729 0.07 44.36 0.79
CA THR A 729 0.46 43.46 -0.32
C THR A 729 -0.25 42.11 -0.32
N THR A 730 -1.27 41.95 0.55
CA THR A 730 -2.17 40.79 0.64
C THR A 730 -3.63 41.23 0.65
N SER A 731 -3.95 42.42 0.13
CA SER A 731 -5.29 43.02 0.18
C SER A 731 -5.92 42.94 1.58
N HIS A 732 -5.08 43.16 2.59
CA HIS A 732 -5.37 43.13 4.03
C HIS A 732 -5.86 41.79 4.57
N SER A 733 -5.66 40.70 3.83
CA SER A 733 -6.10 39.37 4.24
C SER A 733 -5.06 38.57 5.04
N SER A 734 -3.77 38.93 4.94
CA SER A 734 -2.62 38.16 5.45
C SER A 734 -2.48 36.76 4.82
N ILE A 735 -1.36 36.08 5.10
CA ILE A 735 -1.13 34.71 4.58
C ILE A 735 -2.12 33.67 5.15
N SER A 736 -2.64 33.90 6.36
CA SER A 736 -3.60 33.01 7.04
C SER A 736 -4.39 33.79 8.10
N PRO A 737 -5.55 33.27 8.55
CA PRO A 737 -6.32 33.88 9.64
C PRO A 737 -5.51 34.02 10.94
N VAL A 738 -4.64 33.04 11.27
CA VAL A 738 -3.80 33.11 12.49
C VAL A 738 -2.91 34.35 12.47
N SER A 739 -2.18 34.56 11.37
CA SER A 739 -1.37 35.77 11.19
C SER A 739 -2.23 37.03 11.10
N GLY A 740 -3.40 36.95 10.46
CA GLY A 740 -4.33 38.07 10.31
C GLY A 740 -4.81 38.61 11.65
N PHE A 741 -5.33 37.73 12.52
CA PHE A 741 -5.78 38.11 13.86
C PHE A 741 -4.65 38.73 14.69
N LEU A 742 -3.45 38.15 14.63
CA LEU A 742 -2.30 38.67 15.37
C LEU A 742 -1.79 40.00 14.78
N ASN A 743 -1.82 40.18 13.45
CA ASN A 743 -1.45 41.43 12.80
C ASN A 743 -2.41 42.56 13.20
N ILE A 744 -3.73 42.30 13.20
CA ILE A 744 -4.77 43.22 13.66
C ILE A 744 -4.48 43.61 15.12
N LEU A 745 -4.28 42.64 16.02
CA LEU A 745 -3.95 42.91 17.43
C LEU A 745 -2.66 43.74 17.58
N ALA A 746 -1.62 43.42 16.82
CA ALA A 746 -0.35 44.13 16.90
C ALA A 746 -0.46 45.61 16.48
N LEU A 747 -1.29 45.91 15.48
CA LEU A 747 -1.58 47.28 15.04
C LEU A 747 -2.52 48.00 16.00
N TRP A 748 -3.63 47.38 16.38
CA TRP A 748 -4.61 47.96 17.31
C TRP A 748 -3.98 48.31 18.67
N LEU A 749 -3.12 47.44 19.22
CA LEU A 749 -2.39 47.71 20.47
C LEU A 749 -1.36 48.83 20.37
N ARG A 750 -1.04 49.28 19.15
CA ARG A 750 -0.23 50.48 18.92
C ARG A 750 -1.13 51.69 18.78
N ASP A 751 -2.15 51.56 17.96
CA ASP A 751 -3.02 52.62 17.50
C ASP A 751 -4.35 52.00 17.05
N PRO A 752 -5.42 52.10 17.87
CA PRO A 752 -6.75 51.61 17.52
C PRO A 752 -7.32 52.23 16.24
N ASP A 753 -6.81 53.39 15.82
CA ASP A 753 -7.24 54.11 14.62
C ASP A 753 -6.38 53.81 13.38
N ASP A 754 -5.46 52.85 13.46
CA ASP A 754 -4.62 52.45 12.34
C ASP A 754 -5.47 52.00 11.13
N ALA A 755 -5.28 52.68 10.00
CA ALA A 755 -6.08 52.45 8.80
C ALA A 755 -5.92 51.03 8.22
N ASP A 756 -4.71 50.44 8.30
CA ASP A 756 -4.48 49.07 7.83
C ASP A 756 -5.13 48.04 8.78
N CYS A 757 -5.20 48.36 10.08
CA CYS A 757 -5.93 47.54 11.06
C CYS A 757 -7.43 47.48 10.74
N ARG A 758 -8.07 48.63 10.50
CA ARG A 758 -9.50 48.69 10.13
C ARG A 758 -9.78 47.96 8.82
N ALA A 759 -8.97 48.21 7.79
CA ALA A 759 -9.09 47.53 6.52
C ALA A 759 -8.93 46.01 6.63
N ALA A 760 -8.04 45.52 7.53
CA ALA A 760 -7.90 44.09 7.78
C ALA A 760 -9.10 43.48 8.51
N LEU A 761 -9.71 44.22 9.45
CA LEU A 761 -10.96 43.81 10.11
C LEU A 761 -12.09 43.63 9.09
N ASP A 762 -12.26 44.59 8.18
CA ASP A 762 -13.29 44.56 7.12
C ASP A 762 -13.11 43.37 6.16
N LYS A 763 -11.90 42.79 6.07
CA LYS A 763 -11.58 41.67 5.19
C LYS A 763 -11.66 40.30 5.87
N LEU A 764 -11.89 40.24 7.19
CA LEU A 764 -11.97 38.96 7.91
C LEU A 764 -13.09 38.05 7.40
N ASP A 765 -14.20 38.63 6.92
CA ASP A 765 -15.33 37.89 6.35
C ASP A 765 -14.92 36.99 5.17
N GLY A 766 -13.85 37.33 4.45
CA GLY A 766 -13.30 36.48 3.39
C GLY A 766 -12.78 35.11 3.87
N TRP A 767 -12.49 34.98 5.16
CA TRP A 767 -12.05 33.71 5.76
C TRP A 767 -13.22 32.87 6.31
N PHE A 768 -14.44 33.41 6.37
CA PHE A 768 -15.59 32.67 6.88
C PHE A 768 -16.18 31.74 5.82
N TRP A 769 -16.57 30.55 6.27
CA TRP A 769 -17.48 29.66 5.57
C TRP A 769 -18.72 29.47 6.43
N GLU A 770 -19.90 29.74 5.87
CA GLU A 770 -21.16 29.74 6.62
C GLU A 770 -22.25 28.95 5.91
N ASP A 771 -22.99 28.17 6.70
CA ASP A 771 -24.16 27.43 6.26
C ASP A 771 -25.08 27.16 7.47
N GLU A 772 -26.32 26.76 7.21
CA GLU A 772 -27.31 26.54 8.27
C GLU A 772 -27.02 25.29 9.12
N GLU A 773 -26.40 24.27 8.53
CA GLU A 773 -26.20 22.96 9.15
C GLU A 773 -25.06 22.97 10.17
N ARG A 774 -23.92 23.56 9.77
CA ARG A 774 -22.65 23.61 10.48
C ARG A 774 -22.40 24.95 11.16
N GLY A 775 -23.12 26.02 10.81
CA GLY A 775 -23.01 27.34 11.46
C GLY A 775 -21.99 28.28 10.77
N ALA A 776 -21.11 28.93 11.53
CA ALA A 776 -20.05 29.82 11.01
C ALA A 776 -18.67 29.30 11.42
N ARG A 777 -17.78 29.09 10.45
CA ARG A 777 -16.41 28.58 10.66
C ARG A 777 -15.41 29.53 10.02
N VAL A 778 -14.31 29.79 10.72
CA VAL A 778 -13.13 30.41 10.11
C VAL A 778 -12.31 29.31 9.43
N THR A 779 -12.18 29.39 8.11
CA THR A 779 -11.39 28.45 7.29
C THR A 779 -9.89 28.62 7.56
N GLY A 780 -9.12 27.52 7.50
CA GLY A 780 -7.66 27.60 7.66
C GLY A 780 -6.96 28.11 6.39
N ALA A 781 -7.58 27.85 5.25
CA ALA A 781 -7.23 28.35 3.94
C ALA A 781 -8.50 28.42 3.06
N ARG A 782 -8.42 29.15 1.96
CA ARG A 782 -9.41 29.18 0.87
C ARG A 782 -8.74 28.55 -0.36
N SER A 783 -9.46 27.87 -1.25
CA SER A 783 -8.84 26.96 -2.25
C SER A 783 -9.27 27.21 -3.70
N SER A 784 -9.94 28.32 -4.00
CA SER A 784 -10.54 28.55 -5.32
C SER A 784 -9.59 28.36 -6.51
N THR A 785 -8.34 28.82 -6.46
CA THR A 785 -7.38 28.65 -7.56
C THR A 785 -6.90 27.20 -7.66
N TRP A 786 -6.62 26.56 -6.52
CA TRP A 786 -6.21 25.16 -6.46
C TRP A 786 -7.30 24.23 -7.01
N ASP A 787 -8.52 24.37 -6.52
CA ASP A 787 -9.65 23.54 -6.93
C ASP A 787 -10.06 23.80 -8.38
N THR A 788 -10.03 25.06 -8.83
CA THR A 788 -10.28 25.40 -10.25
C THR A 788 -9.24 24.78 -11.17
N ALA A 789 -7.96 24.84 -10.81
CA ALA A 789 -6.89 24.25 -11.62
C ALA A 789 -7.08 22.74 -11.82
N PHE A 790 -7.37 21.99 -10.76
CA PHE A 790 -7.64 20.55 -10.87
C PHE A 790 -8.97 20.23 -11.55
N SER A 791 -10.01 21.03 -11.32
CA SER A 791 -11.33 20.84 -11.95
C SER A 791 -11.26 21.04 -13.47
N VAL A 792 -10.53 22.07 -13.93
CA VAL A 792 -10.28 22.29 -15.36
C VAL A 792 -9.50 21.11 -15.97
N GLN A 793 -8.43 20.64 -15.32
CA GLN A 793 -7.69 19.46 -15.79
C GLN A 793 -8.56 18.19 -15.83
N ALA A 794 -9.44 17.99 -14.86
CA ALA A 794 -10.33 16.84 -14.79
C ALA A 794 -11.41 16.87 -15.88
N LEU A 795 -12.06 18.02 -16.09
CA LEU A 795 -13.08 18.22 -17.13
C LEU A 795 -12.48 18.14 -18.54
N ALA A 796 -11.27 18.66 -18.75
CA ALA A 796 -10.58 18.55 -20.03
C ALA A 796 -10.24 17.09 -20.41
N ALA A 797 -10.17 16.19 -19.42
CA ALA A 797 -9.97 14.76 -19.64
C ALA A 797 -11.28 13.96 -19.84
N ALA A 798 -12.45 14.60 -19.66
CA ALA A 798 -13.75 13.96 -19.81
C ALA A 798 -14.23 13.99 -21.29
N PRO A 799 -15.17 13.11 -21.69
CA PRO A 799 -15.76 13.16 -23.03
C PRO A 799 -16.40 14.53 -23.30
N GLY A 800 -16.01 15.15 -24.41
CA GLY A 800 -16.40 16.53 -24.72
C GLY A 800 -17.89 16.73 -24.95
N SER A 801 -18.45 17.76 -24.31
CA SER A 801 -19.75 18.37 -24.62
C SER A 801 -19.59 19.89 -24.73
N GLY A 802 -20.60 20.59 -25.29
CA GLY A 802 -20.61 22.05 -25.35
C GLY A 802 -20.51 22.69 -23.96
N GLU A 803 -21.28 22.16 -23.00
CA GLU A 803 -21.29 22.62 -21.61
C GLU A 803 -19.93 22.42 -20.91
N ILE A 804 -19.30 21.26 -21.09
CA ILE A 804 -17.97 20.98 -20.53
C ILE A 804 -16.93 21.95 -21.11
N SER A 805 -17.00 22.20 -22.42
CA SER A 805 -16.08 23.11 -23.11
C SER A 805 -16.25 24.55 -22.60
N ASP A 806 -17.49 24.97 -22.37
CA ASP A 806 -17.81 26.29 -21.82
C ASP A 806 -17.34 26.44 -20.37
N ALA A 807 -17.54 25.42 -19.53
CA ALA A 807 -17.08 25.44 -18.14
C ALA A 807 -15.55 25.45 -18.03
N VAL A 808 -14.86 24.64 -18.86
CA VAL A 808 -13.39 24.64 -18.99
C VAL A 808 -12.88 26.02 -19.41
N ARG A 809 -13.52 26.67 -20.39
CA ARG A 809 -13.17 28.03 -20.83
C ARG A 809 -13.36 29.06 -19.71
N LYS A 810 -14.48 29.01 -18.97
CA LYS A 810 -14.74 29.90 -17.83
C LYS A 810 -13.70 29.70 -16.71
N GLY A 811 -13.39 28.45 -16.37
CA GLY A 811 -12.37 28.12 -15.37
C GLY A 811 -10.98 28.60 -15.77
N ALA A 812 -10.57 28.42 -17.03
CA ALA A 812 -9.32 28.97 -17.54
C ALA A 812 -9.33 30.52 -17.51
N GLY A 813 -10.46 31.15 -17.84
CA GLY A 813 -10.67 32.60 -17.70
C GLY A 813 -10.46 33.08 -16.26
N PHE A 814 -11.05 32.38 -15.28
CA PHE A 814 -10.83 32.65 -13.86
C PHE A 814 -9.34 32.55 -13.51
N LEU A 815 -8.67 31.45 -13.88
CA LEU A 815 -7.24 31.26 -13.60
C LEU A 815 -6.39 32.41 -14.19
N ARG A 816 -6.66 32.85 -15.42
CA ARG A 816 -5.94 34.00 -16.02
C ARG A 816 -6.10 35.28 -15.21
N ALA A 817 -7.30 35.52 -14.68
CA ALA A 817 -7.59 36.68 -13.84
C ALA A 817 -6.90 36.60 -12.47
N GLN A 818 -6.63 35.40 -11.95
CA GLN A 818 -5.97 35.21 -10.65
C GLN A 818 -4.44 35.38 -10.69
N GLN A 819 -3.81 35.48 -11.86
CA GLN A 819 -2.35 35.63 -11.92
C GLN A 819 -1.89 36.96 -11.34
N ILE A 820 -0.90 36.94 -10.46
CA ILE A 820 -0.30 38.17 -9.93
C ILE A 820 0.55 38.84 -11.01
N ARG A 821 0.12 40.02 -11.48
CA ARG A 821 0.80 40.79 -12.53
C ARG A 821 1.78 41.84 -12.02
N THR A 822 1.80 42.10 -10.73
CA THR A 822 2.58 43.18 -10.12
C THR A 822 3.70 42.65 -9.24
N SER A 823 4.86 43.31 -9.32
CA SER A 823 5.91 43.19 -8.30
C SER A 823 5.65 44.27 -7.24
N PHE A 824 5.90 43.96 -5.97
CA PHE A 824 5.70 44.91 -4.87
C PHE A 824 7.00 45.60 -4.47
N ASP A 825 7.02 46.93 -4.39
CA ASP A 825 8.19 47.65 -3.88
C ASP A 825 8.50 47.27 -2.43
N GLY A 826 9.78 47.13 -2.10
CA GLY A 826 10.21 46.78 -0.73
C GLY A 826 10.11 45.30 -0.35
N TYR A 827 9.79 44.40 -1.31
CA TYR A 827 9.61 42.97 -1.02
C TYR A 827 10.84 42.31 -0.38
N ARG A 828 12.06 42.76 -0.72
CA ARG A 828 13.31 42.21 -0.18
C ARG A 828 13.56 42.64 1.27
N GLU A 829 13.13 43.85 1.62
CA GLU A 829 13.20 44.43 2.95
C GLU A 829 12.20 43.77 3.89
N ALA A 830 11.05 43.37 3.36
CA ALA A 830 10.01 42.59 4.03
C ALA A 830 10.27 41.07 4.05
N PHE A 831 11.39 40.61 3.49
CA PHE A 831 11.76 39.20 3.42
C PHE A 831 10.73 38.34 2.67
N ARG A 832 10.15 38.86 1.60
CA ARG A 832 9.26 38.13 0.68
C ARG A 832 9.99 37.76 -0.60
N ALA A 833 9.53 36.75 -1.32
CA ALA A 833 9.89 36.56 -2.73
C ALA A 833 9.05 37.49 -3.63
N ASP A 834 9.53 37.84 -4.81
CA ASP A 834 8.73 38.60 -5.79
C ASP A 834 7.57 37.73 -6.28
N PRO A 835 6.30 38.12 -6.04
CA PRO A 835 5.14 37.28 -6.33
C PRO A 835 4.71 37.35 -7.79
N LYS A 836 5.26 38.28 -8.58
CA LYS A 836 4.89 38.45 -9.98
C LYS A 836 5.05 37.15 -10.78
N GLY A 837 3.99 36.84 -11.51
CA GLY A 837 3.84 35.65 -12.35
C GLY A 837 3.25 34.45 -11.64
N GLY A 838 3.13 34.46 -10.30
CA GLY A 838 2.62 33.33 -9.53
C GLY A 838 1.11 33.37 -9.28
N TRP A 839 0.60 32.24 -8.78
CA TRP A 839 -0.77 32.05 -8.30
C TRP A 839 -0.79 31.64 -6.85
N CYS A 840 -1.71 32.22 -6.09
CA CYS A 840 -2.01 31.84 -4.73
C CYS A 840 -2.86 30.57 -4.68
N PHE A 841 -2.94 29.96 -3.51
CA PHE A 841 -3.83 28.83 -3.25
C PHE A 841 -5.34 29.20 -3.34
N PRO A 842 -5.81 30.32 -2.73
CA PRO A 842 -7.17 30.82 -2.95
C PRO A 842 -7.32 31.63 -4.24
N GLY A 843 -6.70 32.80 -4.32
CA GLY A 843 -6.85 33.73 -5.45
C GLY A 843 -5.87 34.89 -5.35
N GLY A 844 -5.80 35.72 -6.38
CA GLY A 844 -4.84 36.81 -6.48
C GLY A 844 -4.88 37.79 -5.30
N TRP A 845 -6.05 37.95 -4.67
CA TRP A 845 -6.24 38.80 -3.50
C TRP A 845 -5.37 38.42 -2.29
N HIS A 846 -5.02 37.13 -2.15
CA HIS A 846 -4.19 36.62 -1.04
C HIS A 846 -2.73 37.07 -1.14
N GLY A 847 -2.27 37.41 -2.35
CA GLY A 847 -0.93 37.94 -2.63
C GLY A 847 0.25 36.99 -2.42
N TRP A 848 0.07 35.82 -1.79
CA TRP A 848 1.13 34.82 -1.55
C TRP A 848 1.07 33.66 -2.55
N PRO A 849 1.77 33.75 -3.68
CA PRO A 849 1.79 32.67 -4.64
C PRO A 849 2.56 31.45 -4.11
N VAL A 850 2.15 30.28 -4.56
CA VAL A 850 2.73 28.97 -4.20
C VAL A 850 3.20 28.29 -5.49
N SER A 851 4.32 27.57 -5.43
CA SER A 851 4.95 26.98 -6.60
C SER A 851 4.07 25.95 -7.30
N ASP A 852 3.39 25.09 -6.54
CA ASP A 852 2.46 24.08 -7.06
C ASP A 852 1.16 24.71 -7.53
N CYS A 853 0.59 25.67 -6.81
CA CYS A 853 -0.60 26.40 -7.25
C CYS A 853 -0.35 27.10 -8.59
N THR A 854 0.83 27.73 -8.74
CA THR A 854 1.30 28.30 -10.00
C THR A 854 1.41 27.23 -11.09
N ALA A 855 2.02 26.10 -10.78
CA ALA A 855 2.20 25.02 -11.74
C ALA A 855 0.88 24.40 -12.19
N GLU A 856 -0.03 24.09 -11.27
CA GLU A 856 -1.33 23.49 -11.60
C GLU A 856 -2.24 24.50 -12.32
N ALA A 857 -2.19 25.80 -12.00
CA ALA A 857 -2.91 26.82 -12.75
C ALA A 857 -2.42 26.91 -14.20
N VAL A 858 -1.09 26.87 -14.42
CA VAL A 858 -0.50 26.78 -15.76
C VAL A 858 -1.00 25.53 -16.50
N LEU A 859 -0.99 24.37 -15.83
CA LEU A 859 -1.47 23.12 -16.43
C LEU A 859 -2.96 23.14 -16.74
N GLY A 860 -3.78 23.77 -15.89
CA GLY A 860 -5.21 23.99 -16.16
C GLY A 860 -5.43 24.87 -17.40
N ILE A 861 -4.72 26.00 -17.51
CA ILE A 861 -4.80 26.88 -18.69
C ILE A 861 -4.38 26.13 -19.97
N LEU A 862 -3.31 25.35 -19.91
CA LEU A 862 -2.84 24.56 -21.06
C LEU A 862 -3.80 23.42 -21.41
N ALA A 863 -4.45 22.79 -20.42
CA ALA A 863 -5.46 21.76 -20.66
C ALA A 863 -6.72 22.31 -21.34
N ALA A 864 -7.04 23.60 -21.14
CA ALA A 864 -8.11 24.31 -21.84
C ALA A 864 -7.73 24.72 -23.28
N GLY A 865 -6.56 24.32 -23.79
CA GLY A 865 -6.06 24.61 -25.14
C GLY A 865 -4.96 25.68 -25.19
N GLY A 866 -4.96 26.62 -24.23
CA GLY A 866 -4.05 27.77 -24.19
C GLY A 866 -4.21 28.73 -25.36
N GLU A 867 -4.19 30.03 -25.11
CA GLU A 867 -4.30 31.06 -26.16
C GLU A 867 -2.92 31.59 -26.54
N ASP A 868 -2.72 32.03 -27.78
CA ASP A 868 -1.42 32.56 -28.21
C ASP A 868 -1.03 33.85 -27.42
N GLY A 869 -2.02 34.56 -26.85
CA GLY A 869 -1.80 35.68 -25.94
C GLY A 869 -1.29 35.30 -24.54
N ASP A 870 -1.33 34.01 -24.16
CA ASP A 870 -0.87 33.55 -22.84
C ASP A 870 0.66 33.49 -22.73
N GLU A 871 1.38 33.61 -23.84
CA GLU A 871 2.83 33.37 -23.95
C GLU A 871 3.64 34.17 -22.91
N ALA A 872 3.46 35.49 -22.87
CA ALA A 872 4.18 36.36 -21.94
C ALA A 872 3.81 36.08 -20.48
N ALA A 873 2.53 35.81 -20.22
CA ALA A 873 1.97 35.51 -18.90
C ALA A 873 2.56 34.21 -18.32
N LEU A 874 2.59 33.15 -19.12
CA LEU A 874 3.16 31.86 -18.74
C LEU A 874 4.69 31.94 -18.62
N GLY A 875 5.36 32.79 -19.42
CA GLY A 875 6.77 33.12 -19.23
C GLY A 875 7.07 33.74 -17.86
N GLU A 876 6.19 34.57 -17.31
CA GLU A 876 6.30 35.08 -15.93
C GLU A 876 6.10 33.98 -14.88
N ALA A 877 5.17 33.06 -15.11
CA ALA A 877 4.95 31.89 -14.26
C ALA A 877 6.18 30.98 -14.18
N VAL A 878 6.83 30.72 -15.33
CA VAL A 878 8.10 29.98 -15.40
C VAL A 878 9.17 30.67 -14.55
N ARG A 879 9.32 31.99 -14.66
CA ARG A 879 10.28 32.74 -13.84
C ARG A 879 9.96 32.65 -12.35
N PHE A 880 8.68 32.66 -11.96
CA PHE A 880 8.27 32.46 -10.58
C PHE A 880 8.71 31.07 -10.07
N MET A 881 8.31 30.00 -10.76
CA MET A 881 8.67 28.62 -10.38
C MET A 881 10.19 28.43 -10.24
N LEU A 882 10.99 28.96 -11.19
CA LEU A 882 12.45 28.87 -11.11
C LEU A 882 13.04 29.57 -9.88
N ARG A 883 12.40 30.62 -9.34
CA ARG A 883 12.82 31.28 -8.09
C ARG A 883 12.48 30.42 -6.86
N SER A 884 11.48 29.57 -6.94
CA SER A 884 11.06 28.65 -5.87
C SER A 884 11.94 27.40 -5.76
N GLN A 885 12.81 27.15 -6.74
CA GLN A 885 13.70 25.99 -6.74
C GLN A 885 14.82 26.11 -5.69
N ASN A 886 14.95 25.08 -4.86
CA ASN A 886 16.00 24.97 -3.87
C ASN A 886 17.34 24.54 -4.47
N ARG A 887 18.41 24.74 -3.68
CA ARG A 887 19.78 24.35 -4.07
C ARG A 887 19.96 22.84 -4.20
N ASP A 888 19.12 22.05 -3.54
CA ASP A 888 19.15 20.59 -3.63
C ASP A 888 18.45 20.03 -4.89
N GLY A 889 17.73 20.88 -5.63
CA GLY A 889 17.06 20.54 -6.89
C GLY A 889 15.54 20.44 -6.79
N GLY A 890 14.99 20.21 -5.59
CA GLY A 890 13.54 20.24 -5.39
C GLY A 890 13.00 21.67 -5.29
N PHE A 891 11.69 21.82 -5.20
CA PHE A 891 10.99 23.11 -5.09
C PHE A 891 10.33 23.25 -3.72
N GLY A 892 10.45 24.43 -3.13
CA GLY A 892 9.70 24.81 -1.93
C GLY A 892 8.31 25.33 -2.29
N SER A 893 7.47 25.51 -1.27
CA SER A 893 6.08 25.92 -1.43
C SER A 893 5.95 27.40 -1.84
N TYR A 894 5.98 28.31 -0.86
CA TYR A 894 5.86 29.76 -1.08
C TYR A 894 7.19 30.39 -1.50
N GLU A 895 8.31 29.87 -0.99
CA GLU A 895 9.64 30.44 -1.18
C GLU A 895 10.67 29.34 -1.45
N ALA A 896 11.85 29.71 -1.95
CA ALA A 896 13.02 28.85 -1.83
C ALA A 896 13.63 28.95 -0.42
N ARG A 897 14.13 27.84 0.09
CA ARG A 897 14.86 27.72 1.35
C ARG A 897 16.05 28.69 1.39
N ARG A 898 16.06 29.55 2.41
CA ARG A 898 17.08 30.57 2.62
C ARG A 898 18.25 30.10 3.49
N SER A 899 18.01 29.18 4.42
CA SER A 899 19.04 28.60 5.28
C SER A 899 19.61 27.31 4.70
N ARG A 900 20.93 27.09 4.87
CA ARG A 900 21.55 25.78 4.58
C ARG A 900 21.36 24.75 5.70
N ILE A 901 21.05 25.23 6.91
CA ILE A 901 20.91 24.42 8.11
C ILE A 901 19.42 24.31 8.42
N GLY A 902 18.93 23.08 8.65
CA GLY A 902 17.57 22.85 9.11
C GLY A 902 17.35 23.47 10.49
N LEU A 903 16.24 24.19 10.66
CA LEU A 903 15.94 24.99 11.85
C LEU A 903 14.95 24.32 12.80
N GLU A 904 14.60 23.06 12.58
CA GLU A 904 13.56 22.36 13.37
C GLU A 904 13.91 22.21 14.86
N TRP A 905 15.20 22.25 15.21
CA TRP A 905 15.64 22.29 16.60
C TRP A 905 15.22 23.57 17.35
N LEU A 906 14.77 24.61 16.64
CA LEU A 906 14.19 25.84 17.20
C LEU A 906 12.66 25.82 17.24
N ASN A 907 12.00 24.73 16.82
CA ASN A 907 10.54 24.72 16.66
C ASN A 907 9.82 24.97 18.00
N PRO A 908 9.13 26.13 18.14
CA PRO A 908 8.39 26.51 19.34
C PRO A 908 6.92 26.09 19.31
N ALA A 909 6.45 25.47 18.23
CA ALA A 909 5.04 25.30 17.93
C ALA A 909 4.40 24.09 18.61
N GLU A 910 5.19 23.21 19.26
CA GLU A 910 4.81 22.14 20.19
C GLU A 910 3.84 21.07 19.63
N MET A 911 2.64 21.47 19.21
CA MET A 911 1.63 20.67 18.54
C MET A 911 1.94 20.42 17.05
N PHE A 912 2.82 21.23 16.45
CA PHE A 912 3.11 21.21 15.01
C PHE A 912 4.55 20.80 14.72
N GLY A 913 4.75 19.92 13.73
CA GLY A 913 6.08 19.52 13.26
C GLY A 913 6.44 20.11 11.91
N GLU A 914 7.74 20.21 11.63
CA GLU A 914 8.29 20.67 10.34
C GLU A 914 7.88 22.10 9.97
N SER A 915 7.68 22.96 10.97
CA SER A 915 7.15 24.33 10.80
C SER A 915 8.24 25.42 10.71
N MET A 916 9.52 25.10 10.92
CA MET A 916 10.58 26.12 10.96
C MET A 916 11.27 26.38 9.63
N THR A 917 11.34 25.39 8.74
CA THR A 917 12.17 25.44 7.53
C THR A 917 11.32 25.19 6.29
N GLU A 918 11.41 26.10 5.31
CA GLU A 918 10.94 25.83 3.95
C GLU A 918 11.75 24.66 3.35
N ASN A 919 11.07 23.57 3.01
CA ASN A 919 11.71 22.37 2.49
C ASN A 919 11.49 22.23 0.99
N SER A 920 12.22 21.31 0.38
CA SER A 920 11.82 20.80 -0.93
C SER A 920 10.75 19.73 -0.72
N TYR A 921 9.63 19.84 -1.42
CA TYR A 921 8.52 18.89 -1.30
C TYR A 921 8.28 18.14 -2.62
N VAL A 922 7.80 16.90 -2.52
CA VAL A 922 7.65 16.00 -3.68
C VAL A 922 6.58 16.51 -4.64
N GLU A 923 5.47 17.00 -4.09
CA GLU A 923 4.33 17.55 -4.83
C GLU A 923 4.71 18.85 -5.50
N CYS A 924 5.28 19.80 -4.74
CA CYS A 924 5.74 21.08 -5.29
C CYS A 924 6.76 20.87 -6.42
N THR A 925 7.69 19.94 -6.23
CA THR A 925 8.68 19.60 -7.26
C THR A 925 7.99 19.01 -8.48
N ALA A 926 7.16 17.99 -8.32
CA ALA A 926 6.50 17.29 -9.42
C ALA A 926 5.60 18.20 -10.26
N SER A 927 4.74 19.00 -9.62
CA SER A 927 3.88 19.96 -10.32
C SER A 927 4.72 20.96 -11.12
N CYS A 928 5.76 21.54 -10.50
CA CYS A 928 6.65 22.46 -11.22
C CYS A 928 7.36 21.77 -12.40
N LEU A 929 7.82 20.53 -12.26
CA LEU A 929 8.44 19.81 -13.37
C LEU A 929 7.49 19.61 -14.54
N GLU A 930 6.23 19.26 -14.26
CA GLU A 930 5.21 19.07 -15.28
C GLU A 930 4.83 20.35 -15.98
N ALA A 931 4.57 21.43 -15.23
CA ALA A 931 4.24 22.73 -15.81
C ALA A 931 5.40 23.28 -16.66
N LEU A 932 6.64 23.17 -16.17
CA LEU A 932 7.83 23.57 -16.93
C LEU A 932 7.99 22.76 -18.23
N ALA A 933 7.79 21.45 -18.17
CA ALA A 933 7.86 20.59 -19.35
C ALA A 933 6.70 20.86 -20.33
N ALA A 934 5.49 21.12 -19.85
CA ALA A 934 4.32 21.44 -20.65
C ALA A 934 4.47 22.78 -21.38
N CYS A 935 4.95 23.83 -20.68
CA CYS A 935 5.27 25.12 -21.31
C CYS A 935 6.32 24.96 -22.41
N GLY A 936 7.40 24.19 -22.16
CA GLY A 936 8.44 23.96 -23.16
C GLY A 936 7.94 23.23 -24.41
N ARG A 937 6.92 22.36 -24.27
CA ARG A 937 6.27 21.70 -25.42
C ARG A 937 5.34 22.64 -26.19
N ARG A 938 4.57 23.49 -25.50
CA ARG A 938 3.59 24.41 -26.14
C ARG A 938 4.26 25.61 -26.79
N PHE A 939 5.36 26.11 -26.21
CA PHE A 939 6.09 27.27 -26.70
C PHE A 939 7.57 26.94 -26.94
N PRO A 940 7.90 26.22 -28.04
CA PRO A 940 9.26 25.81 -28.36
C PRO A 940 10.25 26.98 -28.50
N GLN A 941 9.76 28.20 -28.73
CA GLN A 941 10.51 29.45 -28.77
C GLN A 941 11.01 29.95 -27.39
N PHE A 942 10.62 29.29 -26.29
CA PHE A 942 11.23 29.47 -24.96
C PHE A 942 12.26 28.37 -24.62
N PRO A 943 13.31 28.10 -25.41
CA PRO A 943 14.40 27.26 -24.92
C PRO A 943 15.21 28.10 -23.92
N ASP A 944 14.78 28.13 -22.67
CA ASP A 944 15.58 28.65 -21.56
C ASP A 944 16.39 27.47 -20.99
N PRO A 945 17.73 27.44 -21.15
CA PRO A 945 18.57 26.37 -20.58
C PRO A 945 18.39 26.20 -19.07
N ARG A 946 17.90 27.23 -18.36
CA ARG A 946 17.57 27.16 -16.94
C ARG A 946 16.40 26.22 -16.67
N VAL A 947 15.42 26.14 -17.57
CA VAL A 947 14.25 25.24 -17.45
C VAL A 947 14.69 23.78 -17.55
N ALA A 948 15.44 23.44 -18.61
CA ALA A 948 15.98 22.07 -18.77
C ALA A 948 16.86 21.67 -17.57
N ARG A 949 17.70 22.58 -17.08
CA ARG A 949 18.52 22.36 -15.88
C ARG A 949 17.67 22.18 -14.62
N ALA A 950 16.60 22.96 -14.46
CA ALA A 950 15.70 22.83 -13.33
C ALA A 950 14.98 21.47 -13.34
N ILE A 951 14.50 21.03 -14.50
CA ILE A 951 13.87 19.71 -14.68
C ILE A 951 14.83 18.58 -14.33
N SER A 952 16.04 18.62 -14.89
CA SER A 952 17.08 17.62 -14.59
C SER A 952 17.40 17.54 -13.10
N ARG A 953 17.59 18.70 -12.43
CA ARG A 953 17.88 18.75 -10.99
C ARG A 953 16.71 18.26 -10.13
N GLY A 954 15.47 18.58 -10.50
CA GLY A 954 14.28 18.09 -9.82
C GLY A 954 14.14 16.57 -9.95
N ALA A 955 14.39 16.01 -11.14
CA ALA A 955 14.35 14.57 -11.35
C ALA A 955 15.44 13.81 -10.57
N VAL A 956 16.64 14.39 -10.43
CA VAL A 956 17.68 13.84 -9.55
C VAL A 956 17.25 13.89 -8.09
N TRP A 957 16.63 15.00 -7.67
CA TRP A 957 16.13 15.15 -6.31
C TRP A 957 15.02 14.14 -6.00
N LEU A 958 14.03 13.96 -6.88
CA LEU A 958 12.96 12.96 -6.73
C LEU A 958 13.52 11.54 -6.57
N ARG A 959 14.48 11.14 -7.41
CA ARG A 959 15.14 9.82 -7.28
C ARG A 959 15.93 9.69 -5.98
N LYS A 960 16.51 10.78 -5.47
CA LYS A 960 17.27 10.80 -4.21
C LYS A 960 16.36 10.70 -2.99
N THR A 961 15.15 11.27 -3.05
CA THR A 961 14.20 11.30 -1.95
C THR A 961 13.22 10.12 -1.95
N GLN A 962 13.18 9.34 -3.02
CA GLN A 962 12.42 8.09 -3.08
C GLN A 962 12.83 7.14 -1.94
N GLY A 963 11.84 6.62 -1.23
CA GLY A 963 11.99 5.60 -0.23
C GLY A 963 12.60 4.33 -0.81
N ARG A 964 13.27 3.54 0.04
CA ARG A 964 13.86 2.26 -0.38
C ARG A 964 12.82 1.24 -0.84
N ASP A 965 11.58 1.41 -0.42
CA ASP A 965 10.43 0.61 -0.81
C ASP A 965 9.76 1.08 -2.12
N GLY A 966 10.20 2.20 -2.69
CA GLY A 966 9.64 2.79 -3.92
C GLY A 966 8.72 3.97 -3.70
N SER A 967 8.26 4.19 -2.47
CA SER A 967 7.29 5.25 -2.17
C SER A 967 7.94 6.61 -2.00
N TRP A 968 7.13 7.67 -2.12
CA TRP A 968 7.50 9.01 -1.64
C TRP A 968 6.57 9.43 -0.52
N ARG A 969 7.12 10.13 0.47
CA ARG A 969 6.35 10.70 1.57
C ARG A 969 5.71 12.02 1.14
N GLY A 970 4.38 12.10 1.19
CA GLY A 970 3.62 13.35 1.06
C GLY A 970 3.68 14.23 2.32
N VAL A 971 3.57 15.53 2.12
CA VAL A 971 3.55 16.55 3.18
C VAL A 971 2.22 17.31 3.22
N TRP A 972 1.57 17.50 2.07
CA TRP A 972 0.29 18.22 1.95
C TRP A 972 -0.96 17.32 1.86
N GLY A 973 -0.76 16.03 1.61
CA GLY A 973 -1.80 15.01 1.56
C GLY A 973 -1.37 13.73 2.27
N VAL A 974 -2.35 12.90 2.66
CA VAL A 974 -2.17 11.69 3.48
C VAL A 974 -1.90 10.44 2.61
N GLN A 975 -0.78 9.74 2.79
CA GLN A 975 0.55 10.33 2.91
C GLN A 975 1.46 9.82 1.78
N PHE A 976 1.76 8.52 1.78
CA PHE A 976 2.67 7.91 0.84
C PHE A 976 2.00 7.61 -0.50
N ILE A 977 0.69 7.31 -0.52
CA ILE A 977 -0.04 7.18 -1.79
C ILE A 977 -0.02 8.51 -2.55
N TYR A 978 -0.34 9.61 -1.86
CA TYR A 978 -0.28 10.97 -2.39
C TYR A 978 1.12 11.35 -2.87
N GLY A 979 2.14 11.19 -2.01
CA GLY A 979 3.52 11.49 -2.38
C GLY A 979 4.01 10.63 -3.56
N THR A 980 3.62 9.36 -3.62
CA THR A 980 4.02 8.45 -4.71
C THR A 980 3.35 8.81 -6.04
N PHE A 981 2.09 9.24 -6.03
CA PHE A 981 1.43 9.80 -7.20
C PHE A 981 2.23 10.98 -7.78
N PHE A 982 2.56 11.98 -6.96
CA PHE A 982 3.37 13.11 -7.43
C PHE A 982 4.80 12.70 -7.82
N GLY A 983 5.43 11.78 -7.09
CA GLY A 983 6.77 11.28 -7.41
C GLY A 983 6.84 10.64 -8.80
N ILE A 984 5.85 9.82 -9.15
CA ILE A 984 5.71 9.24 -10.49
C ILE A 984 5.45 10.34 -11.53
N ARG A 985 4.45 11.18 -11.30
CA ARG A 985 4.06 12.30 -12.17
C ARG A 985 5.26 13.19 -12.54
N GLY A 986 6.04 13.59 -11.54
CA GLY A 986 7.24 14.41 -11.73
C GLY A 986 8.38 13.71 -12.49
N LEU A 987 8.57 12.40 -12.31
CA LEU A 987 9.57 11.65 -13.06
C LEU A 987 9.16 11.44 -14.52
N VAL A 988 7.88 11.14 -14.77
CA VAL A 988 7.31 11.04 -16.13
C VAL A 988 7.44 12.38 -16.85
N ALA A 989 7.10 13.50 -16.19
CA ALA A 989 7.29 14.84 -16.72
C ALA A 989 8.75 15.16 -17.07
N ALA A 990 9.70 14.60 -16.33
CA ALA A 990 11.14 14.71 -16.61
C ALA A 990 11.65 13.73 -17.69
N GLY A 991 10.78 12.97 -18.34
CA GLY A 991 11.10 12.07 -19.44
C GLY A 991 11.40 10.62 -19.04
N ALA A 992 11.07 10.19 -17.81
CA ALA A 992 11.17 8.78 -17.44
C ALA A 992 10.07 7.96 -18.12
N GLY A 993 10.45 6.89 -18.82
CA GLY A 993 9.50 5.94 -19.43
C GLY A 993 9.19 4.73 -18.54
N PRO A 994 8.27 3.84 -18.95
CA PRO A 994 7.78 2.72 -18.12
C PRO A 994 8.86 1.73 -17.65
N GLY A 995 10.01 1.70 -18.34
CA GLY A 995 11.18 0.91 -17.96
C GLY A 995 12.05 1.50 -16.84
N ASP A 996 11.83 2.76 -16.43
CA ASP A 996 12.64 3.43 -15.42
C ASP A 996 12.56 2.68 -14.06
N PRO A 997 13.70 2.30 -13.43
CA PRO A 997 13.69 1.55 -12.19
C PRO A 997 12.94 2.22 -11.03
N ALA A 998 12.98 3.55 -10.95
CA ALA A 998 12.29 4.30 -9.91
C ALA A 998 10.77 4.22 -10.10
N LEU A 999 10.29 4.34 -11.34
CA LEU A 999 8.87 4.19 -11.66
C LEU A 999 8.38 2.76 -11.38
N ARG A 1000 9.11 1.74 -11.84
CA ARG A 1000 8.73 0.35 -11.60
C ARG A 1000 8.65 0.00 -10.13
N LEU A 1001 9.56 0.53 -9.31
CA LEU A 1001 9.54 0.29 -7.87
C LEU A 1001 8.34 0.98 -7.21
N ALA A 1002 8.00 2.19 -7.64
CA ALA A 1002 6.84 2.93 -7.16
C ALA A 1002 5.50 2.27 -7.56
N CYS A 1003 5.36 1.84 -8.82
CA CYS A 1003 4.19 1.10 -9.29
C CYS A 1003 4.03 -0.21 -8.53
N ARG A 1004 5.11 -0.98 -8.34
CA ARG A 1004 5.08 -2.19 -7.50
C ARG A 1004 4.61 -1.88 -6.08
N TRP A 1005 5.15 -0.82 -5.46
CA TRP A 1005 4.74 -0.43 -4.11
C TRP A 1005 3.23 -0.17 -3.99
N LEU A 1006 2.64 0.50 -4.99
CA LEU A 1006 1.19 0.70 -5.09
C LEU A 1006 0.45 -0.62 -5.29
N LEU A 1007 0.86 -1.43 -6.28
CA LEU A 1007 0.22 -2.71 -6.58
C LEU A 1007 0.20 -3.66 -5.37
N ASP A 1008 1.30 -3.72 -4.61
CA ASP A 1008 1.42 -4.54 -3.38
C ASP A 1008 0.48 -4.09 -2.25
N ARG A 1009 -0.10 -2.88 -2.37
CA ARG A 1009 -1.00 -2.26 -1.37
C ARG A 1009 -2.45 -2.10 -1.86
N GLN A 1010 -2.78 -2.63 -3.05
CA GLN A 1010 -4.15 -2.67 -3.51
C GLN A 1010 -4.95 -3.64 -2.64
N ARG A 1011 -6.10 -3.19 -2.13
CA ARG A 1011 -6.98 -3.97 -1.25
C ARG A 1011 -7.85 -4.94 -2.06
N ASP A 1012 -8.52 -5.86 -1.38
CA ASP A 1012 -9.34 -6.91 -1.99
C ASP A 1012 -10.55 -6.35 -2.78
N ASP A 1013 -11.08 -5.21 -2.34
CA ASP A 1013 -12.15 -4.46 -3.03
C ASP A 1013 -11.67 -3.71 -4.29
N GLY A 1014 -10.36 -3.68 -4.54
CA GLY A 1014 -9.75 -3.00 -5.69
C GLY A 1014 -9.29 -1.58 -5.41
N GLY A 1015 -9.62 -1.00 -4.26
CA GLY A 1015 -9.20 0.35 -3.88
C GLY A 1015 -7.87 0.39 -3.11
N TRP A 1016 -7.51 1.60 -2.69
CA TRP A 1016 -6.36 1.90 -1.84
C TRP A 1016 -6.78 2.76 -0.65
N GLY A 1017 -6.12 2.56 0.49
CA GLY A 1017 -6.38 3.33 1.71
C GLY A 1017 -5.17 3.34 2.64
N GLU A 1018 -4.84 4.52 3.14
CA GLU A 1018 -3.81 4.85 4.10
C GLU A 1018 -4.40 5.72 5.20
N HIS A 1019 -4.09 5.36 6.45
CA HIS A 1019 -4.60 6.02 7.64
C HIS A 1019 -3.72 7.22 8.05
N HIS A 1020 -4.37 8.31 8.45
CA HIS A 1020 -3.71 9.59 8.78
C HIS A 1020 -2.67 9.49 9.90
N SER A 1021 -2.75 8.49 10.77
CA SER A 1021 -1.73 8.24 11.81
C SER A 1021 -0.32 8.00 11.24
N GLY A 1022 -0.22 7.62 9.95
CA GLY A 1022 1.05 7.58 9.23
C GLY A 1022 1.79 8.91 9.26
N CYS A 1023 1.06 10.03 9.19
CA CYS A 1023 1.61 11.39 9.26
C CYS A 1023 2.36 11.66 10.57
N LEU A 1024 1.87 11.09 11.68
CA LEU A 1024 2.47 11.23 13.01
C LEU A 1024 3.75 10.42 13.15
N THR A 1025 3.80 9.23 12.54
CA THR A 1025 4.92 8.29 12.68
C THR A 1025 5.95 8.40 11.55
N GLY A 1026 5.60 9.05 10.44
CA GLY A 1026 6.38 9.09 9.21
C GLY A 1026 6.53 7.72 8.53
N ARG A 1027 5.53 6.84 8.67
CA ARG A 1027 5.52 5.49 8.09
C ARG A 1027 4.15 5.20 7.48
N TYR A 1028 4.14 4.37 6.45
CA TYR A 1028 2.89 3.90 5.85
C TYR A 1028 2.08 3.09 6.87
N VAL A 1029 0.81 3.47 7.06
CA VAL A 1029 -0.15 2.74 7.89
C VAL A 1029 -1.37 2.44 7.03
N PRO A 1030 -1.66 1.17 6.70
CA PRO A 1030 -2.82 0.84 5.88
C PRO A 1030 -4.11 1.26 6.58
N HIS A 1031 -5.05 1.81 5.82
CA HIS A 1031 -6.40 2.09 6.31
C HIS A 1031 -7.22 0.79 6.34
N GLU A 1032 -8.20 0.71 7.25
CA GLU A 1032 -9.08 -0.47 7.38
C GLU A 1032 -10.00 -0.65 6.18
N GLU A 1033 -10.28 0.44 5.46
CA GLU A 1033 -11.13 0.54 4.28
C GLU A 1033 -10.44 1.27 3.12
N SER A 1034 -10.85 1.01 1.88
CA SER A 1034 -10.39 1.77 0.72
C SER A 1034 -10.99 3.18 0.69
N GLN A 1035 -10.18 4.16 0.30
CA GLN A 1035 -10.55 5.57 0.23
C GLN A 1035 -10.62 6.01 -1.24
N VAL A 1036 -11.70 6.68 -1.64
CA VAL A 1036 -11.99 7.14 -3.00
C VAL A 1036 -10.87 8.06 -3.51
N ILE A 1037 -10.53 9.08 -2.73
CA ILE A 1037 -9.50 10.06 -3.11
C ILE A 1037 -8.14 9.37 -3.31
N GLN A 1038 -7.75 8.51 -2.38
CA GLN A 1038 -6.46 7.82 -2.46
C GLN A 1038 -6.44 6.73 -3.55
N THR A 1039 -7.58 6.10 -3.82
CA THR A 1039 -7.74 5.19 -4.96
C THR A 1039 -7.58 5.93 -6.28
N ALA A 1040 -8.16 7.13 -6.40
CA ALA A 1040 -7.97 7.97 -7.57
C ALA A 1040 -6.50 8.36 -7.77
N TRP A 1041 -5.78 8.73 -6.71
CA TRP A 1041 -4.33 9.00 -6.79
C TRP A 1041 -3.51 7.78 -7.23
N ALA A 1042 -3.76 6.61 -6.62
CA ALA A 1042 -3.08 5.38 -7.00
C ALA A 1042 -3.37 5.00 -8.47
N LEU A 1043 -4.63 5.14 -8.90
CA LEU A 1043 -5.04 4.86 -10.27
C LEU A 1043 -4.39 5.82 -11.27
N LEU A 1044 -4.37 7.12 -10.99
CA LEU A 1044 -3.65 8.11 -11.79
C LEU A 1044 -2.17 7.78 -11.90
N ALA A 1045 -1.54 7.46 -10.77
CA ALA A 1045 -0.12 7.12 -10.71
C ALA A 1045 0.22 5.91 -11.60
N LEU A 1046 -0.59 4.85 -11.55
CA LEU A 1046 -0.40 3.65 -12.37
C LEU A 1046 -0.64 3.94 -13.87
N LEU A 1047 -1.66 4.74 -14.19
CA LEU A 1047 -1.99 5.11 -15.57
C LEU A 1047 -0.92 6.03 -16.20
N GLU A 1048 -0.41 7.00 -15.45
CA GLU A 1048 0.64 7.92 -15.89
C GLU A 1048 2.00 7.22 -16.06
N ALA A 1049 2.31 6.24 -15.22
CA ALA A 1049 3.49 5.39 -15.37
C ALA A 1049 3.38 4.36 -16.53
N GLU A 1050 2.21 4.29 -17.18
CA GLU A 1050 1.86 3.27 -18.18
C GLU A 1050 2.04 1.84 -17.67
N GLU A 1051 1.59 1.58 -16.43
CA GLU A 1051 1.65 0.25 -15.83
C GLU A 1051 0.87 -0.79 -16.66
N SER A 1052 1.50 -1.94 -16.85
CA SER A 1052 1.00 -3.07 -17.63
C SER A 1052 -0.06 -3.91 -16.91
N ASN A 1053 -0.12 -3.88 -15.57
CA ASN A 1053 -1.08 -4.63 -14.77
C ASN A 1053 -2.50 -4.05 -14.83
N TRP A 1054 -3.17 -4.31 -15.95
CA TRP A 1054 -4.51 -3.79 -16.20
C TRP A 1054 -5.61 -4.42 -15.35
N THR A 1055 -5.36 -5.59 -14.78
CA THR A 1055 -6.29 -6.21 -13.84
C THR A 1055 -6.39 -5.36 -12.58
N ALA A 1056 -5.25 -4.92 -12.04
CA ALA A 1056 -5.22 -4.00 -10.90
C ALA A 1056 -5.85 -2.65 -11.25
N ILE A 1057 -5.53 -2.09 -12.41
CA ILE A 1057 -6.09 -0.82 -12.89
C ILE A 1057 -7.62 -0.91 -13.04
N ALA A 1058 -8.14 -1.97 -13.67
CA ALA A 1058 -9.57 -2.17 -13.86
C ALA A 1058 -10.32 -2.39 -12.53
N ARG A 1059 -9.68 -3.02 -11.54
CA ARG A 1059 -10.23 -3.15 -10.17
C ARG A 1059 -10.31 -1.81 -9.45
N GLY A 1060 -9.28 -0.96 -9.59
CA GLY A 1060 -9.30 0.42 -9.07
C GLY A 1060 -10.38 1.27 -9.71
N ALA A 1061 -10.54 1.18 -11.04
CA ALA A 1061 -11.63 1.84 -11.75
C ALA A 1061 -12.99 1.32 -11.29
N ARG A 1062 -13.18 0.00 -11.19
CA ARG A 1062 -14.42 -0.61 -10.68
C ARG A 1062 -14.77 -0.11 -9.28
N PHE A 1063 -13.81 -0.04 -8.37
CA PHE A 1063 -14.04 0.52 -7.03
C PHE A 1063 -14.60 1.94 -7.08
N LEU A 1064 -14.01 2.83 -7.89
CA LEU A 1064 -14.53 4.20 -8.04
C LEU A 1064 -15.93 4.23 -8.67
N LEU A 1065 -16.21 3.36 -9.64
CA LEU A 1065 -17.53 3.27 -10.26
C LEU A 1065 -18.60 2.79 -9.27
N ASP A 1066 -18.27 1.78 -8.47
CA ASP A 1066 -19.18 1.18 -7.49
C ASP A 1066 -19.42 2.11 -6.29
N ALA A 1067 -18.46 2.99 -5.99
CA ALA A 1067 -18.56 3.99 -4.92
C ALA A 1067 -19.24 5.31 -5.35
N GLN A 1068 -19.57 5.50 -6.63
CA GLN A 1068 -20.18 6.74 -7.10
C GLN A 1068 -21.63 6.87 -6.61
N GLU A 1069 -21.98 8.02 -6.07
CA GLU A 1069 -23.33 8.31 -5.58
C GLU A 1069 -24.28 8.71 -6.73
N ALA A 1070 -25.58 8.73 -6.43
CA ALA A 1070 -26.62 9.03 -7.42
C ALA A 1070 -26.51 10.46 -7.97
N ASP A 1071 -25.96 11.40 -7.20
CA ASP A 1071 -25.71 12.78 -7.63
C ASP A 1071 -24.49 12.93 -8.56
N GLY A 1072 -23.79 11.82 -8.86
CA GLY A 1072 -22.58 11.80 -9.69
C GLY A 1072 -21.29 12.05 -8.94
N GLY A 1073 -21.36 12.43 -7.66
CA GLY A 1073 -20.21 12.59 -6.79
C GLY A 1073 -19.79 11.30 -6.09
N TRP A 1074 -18.99 11.45 -5.03
CA TRP A 1074 -18.50 10.37 -4.20
C TRP A 1074 -18.69 10.68 -2.71
N PRO A 1075 -18.83 9.63 -1.87
CA PRO A 1075 -19.12 9.80 -0.45
C PRO A 1075 -18.01 10.57 0.27
N LYS A 1076 -18.39 11.25 1.36
CA LYS A 1076 -17.39 11.78 2.31
C LYS A 1076 -16.75 10.59 3.01
N GLN A 1077 -15.42 10.60 3.09
CA GLN A 1077 -14.63 9.64 3.86
C GLN A 1077 -13.58 10.39 4.68
N ASP A 1078 -12.54 9.70 5.17
CA ASP A 1078 -11.50 10.30 6.00
C ASP A 1078 -10.76 11.43 5.27
N MET A 1079 -10.32 12.42 6.05
CA MET A 1079 -9.59 13.58 5.55
C MET A 1079 -8.32 13.20 4.79
N ALA A 1080 -8.19 13.74 3.58
CA ALA A 1080 -7.09 13.44 2.68
C ALA A 1080 -5.94 14.47 2.74
N GLY A 1081 -6.19 15.65 3.33
CA GLY A 1081 -5.21 16.72 3.48
C GLY A 1081 -4.50 16.69 4.83
N VAL A 1082 -3.25 17.14 4.86
CA VAL A 1082 -2.49 17.31 6.11
C VAL A 1082 -1.52 18.48 6.00
N PHE A 1083 -1.32 19.21 7.10
CA PHE A 1083 -0.21 20.14 7.24
C PHE A 1083 0.46 19.99 8.61
N PHE A 1084 1.75 20.33 8.69
CA PHE A 1084 2.58 20.23 9.90
C PHE A 1084 2.46 18.91 10.69
N ARG A 1085 2.25 17.79 9.98
CA ARG A 1085 2.08 16.41 10.50
C ARG A 1085 0.78 16.12 11.26
N THR A 1086 0.24 17.10 11.98
CA THR A 1086 -0.85 16.89 12.96
C THR A 1086 -2.17 17.54 12.57
N ALA A 1087 -2.16 18.48 11.64
CA ALA A 1087 -3.35 19.22 11.26
C ALA A 1087 -3.97 18.63 9.99
N LEU A 1088 -5.02 17.84 10.16
CA LEU A 1088 -5.78 17.30 9.04
C LEU A 1088 -6.69 18.36 8.43
N LEU A 1089 -6.88 18.26 7.12
CA LEU A 1089 -7.67 19.16 6.31
C LEU A 1089 -8.62 18.35 5.43
N ASP A 1090 -9.89 18.74 5.40
CA ASP A 1090 -10.88 18.17 4.48
C ASP A 1090 -10.90 18.98 3.18
N TYR A 1091 -10.28 18.45 2.13
CA TYR A 1091 -10.40 19.01 0.78
C TYR A 1091 -11.69 18.49 0.12
N VAL A 1092 -12.80 19.19 0.36
CA VAL A 1092 -14.15 18.70 -0.01
C VAL A 1092 -14.30 18.36 -1.49
N LEU A 1093 -13.60 19.06 -2.38
CA LEU A 1093 -13.67 18.83 -3.83
C LEU A 1093 -12.70 17.76 -4.35
N TYR A 1094 -11.77 17.23 -3.54
CA TYR A 1094 -10.88 16.15 -3.97
C TYR A 1094 -11.65 14.92 -4.42
N ARG A 1095 -12.75 14.60 -3.73
CA ARG A 1095 -13.64 13.48 -4.08
C ARG A 1095 -14.44 13.71 -5.37
N GLN A 1096 -14.42 14.91 -5.93
CA GLN A 1096 -15.09 15.23 -7.20
C GLN A 1096 -14.10 15.11 -8.36
N TYR A 1097 -13.06 15.95 -8.38
CA TYR A 1097 -12.18 16.06 -9.55
C TYR A 1097 -11.10 14.97 -9.65
N PHE A 1098 -10.62 14.38 -8.55
CA PHE A 1098 -9.61 13.30 -8.66
C PHE A 1098 -10.21 12.01 -9.24
N PRO A 1099 -11.36 11.50 -8.74
CA PRO A 1099 -12.01 10.35 -9.36
C PRO A 1099 -12.42 10.61 -10.81
N LEU A 1100 -12.96 11.79 -11.13
CA LEU A 1100 -13.28 12.19 -12.50
C LEU A 1100 -12.04 12.12 -13.41
N ARG A 1101 -10.93 12.75 -13.00
CA ARG A 1101 -9.67 12.72 -13.77
C ARG A 1101 -9.11 11.31 -13.92
N ALA A 1102 -9.14 10.51 -12.86
CA ALA A 1102 -8.64 9.14 -12.85
C ALA A 1102 -9.44 8.23 -13.80
N LEU A 1103 -10.78 8.32 -13.74
CA LEU A 1103 -11.67 7.58 -14.64
C LEU A 1103 -11.55 8.08 -16.09
N GLY A 1104 -11.31 9.37 -16.31
CA GLY A 1104 -11.15 9.95 -17.65
C GLY A 1104 -9.91 9.40 -18.34
N LEU A 1105 -8.77 9.42 -17.64
CA LEU A 1105 -7.53 8.83 -18.12
C LEU A 1105 -7.65 7.30 -18.28
N TYR A 1106 -8.33 6.62 -17.36
CA TYR A 1106 -8.60 5.19 -17.46
C TYR A 1106 -9.40 4.87 -18.74
N GLU A 1107 -10.49 5.58 -19.01
CA GLU A 1107 -11.35 5.34 -20.18
C GLU A 1107 -10.60 5.64 -21.49
N GLN A 1108 -9.82 6.72 -21.54
CA GLN A 1108 -8.96 7.03 -22.67
C GLN A 1108 -7.98 5.88 -22.97
N ARG A 1109 -7.29 5.37 -21.94
CA ARG A 1109 -6.33 4.26 -22.08
C ARG A 1109 -7.02 2.94 -22.40
N ARG A 1110 -8.21 2.69 -21.82
CA ARG A 1110 -9.06 1.52 -22.09
C ARG A 1110 -9.48 1.47 -23.55
N ARG A 1111 -9.99 2.57 -24.12
CA ARG A 1111 -10.39 2.66 -25.53
C ARG A 1111 -9.23 2.41 -26.47
N LYS A 1112 -8.10 3.10 -26.26
CA LYS A 1112 -6.87 2.87 -27.04
C LYS A 1112 -6.43 1.41 -27.01
N ARG A 1113 -6.53 0.75 -25.85
CA ARG A 1113 -6.23 -0.68 -25.71
C ARG A 1113 -7.22 -1.55 -26.50
N LEU A 1114 -8.52 -1.25 -26.45
CA LEU A 1114 -9.55 -1.98 -27.19
C LEU A 1114 -9.35 -1.82 -28.70
N GLU A 1115 -9.03 -0.62 -29.18
CA GLU A 1115 -8.69 -0.33 -30.58
C GLU A 1115 -7.46 -1.11 -31.04
N LEU A 1116 -6.38 -1.11 -30.27
CA LEU A 1116 -5.18 -1.90 -30.57
C LEU A 1116 -5.50 -3.40 -30.63
N THR A 1117 -6.36 -3.89 -29.73
CA THR A 1117 -6.79 -5.30 -29.70
C THR A 1117 -7.67 -5.65 -30.91
N ALA A 1118 -8.54 -4.74 -31.35
CA ALA A 1118 -9.38 -4.89 -32.53
C ALA A 1118 -8.55 -4.85 -33.82
N ALA A 1119 -7.61 -3.91 -33.95
CA ALA A 1119 -6.69 -3.80 -35.08
C ALA A 1119 -5.76 -5.02 -35.22
N SER A 1120 -5.37 -5.66 -34.10
CA SER A 1120 -4.65 -6.93 -34.14
C SER A 1120 -5.50 -8.12 -34.57
N LYS A 1121 -6.83 -8.06 -34.43
CA LYS A 1121 -7.75 -9.10 -34.93
C LYS A 1121 -8.08 -8.95 -36.42
N GLU A 1122 -8.08 -7.72 -36.95
CA GLU A 1122 -8.30 -7.47 -38.39
C GLU A 1122 -7.06 -7.75 -39.26
N LYS A 1123 -5.88 -7.95 -38.67
CA LYS A 1123 -4.63 -8.29 -39.38
C LYS A 1123 -4.33 -9.79 -39.48
N GLU A 1124 -5.23 -10.68 -39.07
CA GLU A 1124 -5.18 -12.10 -39.49
C GLU A 1124 -5.67 -12.20 -40.94
N PRO A 1125 -4.82 -12.59 -41.93
CA PRO A 1125 -5.27 -12.73 -43.30
C PRO A 1125 -6.18 -13.96 -43.44
N ASP A 1126 -7.28 -13.77 -44.18
CA ASP A 1126 -8.15 -14.81 -44.72
C ASP A 1126 -7.33 -15.95 -45.35
N ALA A 1127 -7.07 -17.01 -44.60
CA ALA A 1127 -6.47 -18.23 -45.10
C ALA A 1127 -7.41 -19.40 -44.83
N VAL A 1128 -8.00 -19.88 -45.93
CA VAL A 1128 -8.49 -21.24 -46.15
C VAL A 1128 -9.96 -21.49 -45.76
N ARG A 1129 -10.88 -20.87 -46.52
CA ARG A 1129 -12.16 -21.51 -46.88
C ARG A 1129 -11.89 -22.57 -47.95
N ILE A 1130 -11.75 -23.83 -47.55
CA ILE A 1130 -11.75 -24.97 -48.49
C ILE A 1130 -13.19 -25.15 -48.99
N ARG A 1131 -13.41 -24.87 -50.28
CA ARG A 1131 -14.59 -25.37 -51.00
C ARG A 1131 -14.43 -26.88 -51.22
N PRO A 1132 -15.49 -27.69 -51.04
CA PRO A 1132 -15.44 -29.10 -51.41
C PRO A 1132 -15.48 -29.22 -52.93
N ARG A 1133 -14.52 -29.92 -53.53
CA ARG A 1133 -14.64 -30.42 -54.91
C ARG A 1133 -15.01 -31.89 -54.85
N ALA A 1134 -16.17 -32.20 -55.41
CA ALA A 1134 -16.59 -33.53 -55.80
C ALA A 1134 -15.94 -33.93 -57.13
N ALA A 1135 -15.81 -35.25 -57.30
CA ALA A 1135 -15.25 -36.03 -58.42
C ALA A 1135 -13.72 -36.06 -58.51
#